data_AF-R4STS5-F1
#
_entry.id   AF-R4STS5-F1
#
_cell.length_a   1.000
_cell.length_b   1.000
_cell.length_c   1.000
_cell.angle_alpha   90.00
_cell.angle_beta   90.00
_cell.angle_gamma   90.00
#
_symmetry.space_group_name_H-M   'P 1'
#
loop_
_entity.id
_entity.type
_entity.pdbx_description
1 polymer ?
#
loop_
_entity_poly.entity_id
_entity_poly.type
_entity_poly.pdbx_seq_one_letter_code
_entity_poly.pdbx_strand_id
1 'polypeptide(L)'
;MIDNESDPQLPDDDSVASEDVAGAEEELPAPPAWSRWDNEPMPTLPKMAAVRRAFDAGVTYGLPKNFAWALASAVTDPASLRAALSAPRSTPVVGGNFEFIEVDLWTPGVSPMVTNHRAFAERVYPASGAPGAMGPLRGPTSEDGETSTLVTEARDVSHVLAEAERAGNFIMSDNKLAASIKERGILMPVDVVYNEIRHDDGEPPACLLVTAEGSSRVTNAHSVLGVENVRTVMYDLPGEESNLRRFVNGVLLEDPKEPGISARTVDKRRGRRNALIVRARVILKFVPAAEATYDFAQALGGYLGMLHVDGPRPWPTTGKNEAMAESVVRALRHADAISEDEHAYLAGLMDPKTAVEKGFPGEQDAQAAYVLATILDRGLMPIVSRAIRDVTSAARAMPATKAEAAAELALRPIRSLATSLPASDPVRTQIDAMQASYRRSCRLRLYATTDWKVTGRTPQELLEAALVELTSSTGGPAGSGEHAARAELAALAQFHLTRSGSLRREPYGSGGTDADKRGPNDVLGAMVEEAQGLHLLYQAIVDGRAGRRPRVVDENGRLVRGHLDGSDGLIEETGGDEITITNGWLRYHAFPRPGVDRPMPTPPENETPAMRLARHKTTIERQLAILEQEVENLEEVIDNGGTPLVELQGWATGELIKRLGALRDRLTFWDGLASRIARRERPDTTTA
;
A
#
# COMPACT_ATOMS: atom_id res chain seq x y z
N MET A 1 -41.11 32.63 43.99
CA MET A 1 -41.89 31.70 44.83
C MET A 1 -41.30 30.32 44.58
N ILE A 2 -40.67 29.73 45.61
CA ILE A 2 -40.63 28.29 46.00
C ILE A 2 -40.33 27.30 44.82
N ASP A 3 -39.27 26.50 44.75
CA ASP A 3 -38.48 25.73 45.76
C ASP A 3 -37.18 25.17 45.11
N ASN A 4 -36.05 25.07 45.85
CA ASN A 4 -35.39 23.85 46.42
C ASN A 4 -35.04 22.74 45.40
N GLU A 5 -33.88 22.07 45.36
CA GLU A 5 -32.78 21.76 46.31
C GLU A 5 -31.60 21.17 45.45
N SER A 6 -30.34 21.63 45.58
CA SER A 6 -29.21 21.07 46.37
C SER A 6 -28.47 19.86 45.78
N ASP A 7 -27.13 19.98 45.64
CA ASP A 7 -26.14 18.96 46.09
C ASP A 7 -24.69 19.55 46.09
N PRO A 8 -23.69 18.95 46.78
CA PRO A 8 -22.96 19.63 47.84
C PRO A 8 -21.41 19.62 47.69
N GLN A 9 -20.78 20.26 48.67
CA GLN A 9 -19.35 20.56 48.86
C GLN A 9 -18.42 19.33 49.02
N LEU A 10 -17.15 19.52 48.63
CA LEU A 10 -15.99 18.81 49.18
C LEU A 10 -15.20 19.77 50.10
N PRO A 11 -14.66 19.29 51.24
CA PRO A 11 -13.90 20.13 52.17
C PRO A 11 -12.39 20.09 51.92
N ASP A 12 -11.77 21.25 52.14
CA ASP A 12 -10.35 21.42 52.45
C ASP A 12 -10.05 20.91 53.87
N ASP A 13 -8.87 20.31 54.07
CA ASP A 13 -8.23 20.36 55.39
C ASP A 13 -6.70 20.32 55.27
N ASP A 14 -6.08 21.40 55.77
CA ASP A 14 -4.65 21.58 55.99
C ASP A 14 -4.22 20.78 57.23
N SER A 15 -3.19 19.94 57.09
CA SER A 15 -2.37 19.57 58.25
C SER A 15 -0.88 19.53 57.89
N VAL A 16 -0.18 20.49 58.46
CA VAL A 16 1.27 20.62 58.47
C VAL A 16 1.83 19.63 59.49
N ALA A 17 2.55 18.62 59.01
CA ALA A 17 3.47 17.82 59.82
C ALA A 17 4.86 17.83 59.17
N SER A 18 5.81 18.35 59.94
CA SER A 18 7.24 18.29 59.68
C SER A 18 7.73 16.85 59.62
N GLU A 19 8.33 16.46 58.49
CA GLU A 19 9.15 15.26 58.39
C GLU A 19 10.51 15.61 57.79
N ASP A 20 11.48 14.82 58.24
CA ASP A 20 12.89 15.14 58.32
C ASP A 20 13.61 15.18 56.97
N VAL A 21 14.70 15.93 57.00
CA VAL A 21 15.76 15.96 56.00
C VAL A 21 16.38 14.56 55.87
N ALA A 22 15.82 13.74 54.98
CA ALA A 22 16.49 12.58 54.42
C ALA A 22 17.31 13.05 53.22
N GLY A 23 18.62 12.80 53.29
CA GLY A 23 19.60 13.28 52.32
C GLY A 23 19.22 12.93 50.89
N ALA A 24 19.40 13.90 49.99
CA ALA A 24 19.55 13.62 48.58
C ALA A 24 20.75 12.67 48.45
N GLU A 25 20.47 11.37 48.34
CA GLU A 25 21.45 10.43 47.80
C GLU A 25 21.86 11.02 46.46
N GLU A 26 23.11 11.48 46.35
CA GLU A 26 23.73 11.72 45.06
C GLU A 26 23.58 10.40 44.30
N GLU A 27 22.61 10.38 43.37
CA GLU A 27 22.35 9.24 42.51
C GLU A 27 23.66 8.98 41.77
N LEU A 28 24.41 7.98 42.25
CA LEU A 28 25.70 7.61 41.68
C LEU A 28 25.48 7.46 40.18
N PRO A 29 26.32 8.09 39.32
CA PRO A 29 26.10 8.06 37.89
C PRO A 29 25.96 6.60 37.46
N ALA A 30 24.83 6.30 36.81
CA ALA A 30 24.52 4.95 36.37
C ALA A 30 25.74 4.38 35.64
N PRO A 31 26.16 3.13 35.93
CA PRO A 31 27.31 2.54 35.28
C PRO A 31 27.13 2.63 33.76
N PRO A 32 28.21 2.92 33.00
CA PRO A 32 28.11 3.07 31.56
C PRO A 32 27.47 1.82 30.95
N ALA A 33 26.52 1.99 30.04
CA ALA A 33 25.91 0.82 29.42
C ALA A 33 26.96 0.02 28.66
N TRP A 34 26.77 -1.30 28.64
CA TRP A 34 27.69 -2.22 27.98
C TRP A 34 27.91 -1.84 26.50
N SER A 35 29.17 -1.69 26.11
CA SER A 35 29.63 -1.71 24.72
C SER A 35 30.64 -2.83 24.51
N ARG A 36 30.61 -3.47 23.34
CA ARG A 36 31.62 -4.45 22.91
C ARG A 36 33.05 -3.90 23.06
N TRP A 37 33.23 -2.62 22.73
CA TRP A 37 34.55 -2.00 22.61
C TRP A 37 35.08 -1.40 23.92
N ASP A 38 34.30 -1.44 25.00
CA ASP A 38 34.80 -1.10 26.33
C ASP A 38 35.68 -2.25 26.89
N ASN A 39 35.45 -3.48 26.42
CA ASN A 39 36.11 -4.69 26.91
C ASN A 39 36.99 -5.39 25.86
N GLU A 40 36.78 -5.13 24.56
CA GLU A 40 37.57 -5.68 23.46
C GLU A 40 38.43 -4.60 22.79
N PRO A 41 39.70 -4.89 22.43
CA PRO A 41 40.49 -3.96 21.64
C PRO A 41 39.89 -3.79 20.24
N MET A 42 39.89 -2.56 19.74
CA MET A 42 39.49 -2.28 18.36
C MET A 42 40.42 -3.03 17.39
N PRO A 43 39.89 -3.61 16.29
CA PRO A 43 40.72 -4.25 15.29
C PRO A 43 41.65 -3.23 14.62
N THR A 44 42.88 -3.64 14.33
CA THR A 44 43.83 -2.83 13.58
C THR A 44 43.46 -2.78 12.10
N LEU A 45 43.75 -1.65 11.43
CA LEU A 45 43.52 -1.55 9.99
C LEU A 45 44.31 -2.63 9.23
N PRO A 46 43.66 -3.48 8.42
CA PRO A 46 44.35 -4.57 7.72
C PRO A 46 45.39 -4.07 6.72
N LYS A 47 46.51 -4.79 6.58
CA LYS A 47 47.51 -4.53 5.54
C LYS A 47 46.92 -4.83 4.16
N MET A 48 47.32 -4.06 3.13
CA MET A 48 46.81 -4.23 1.77
C MET A 48 47.07 -5.61 1.15
N ALA A 49 48.18 -6.25 1.51
CA ALA A 49 48.43 -7.64 1.08
C ALA A 49 47.38 -8.62 1.63
N ALA A 50 46.82 -8.37 2.81
CA ALA A 50 45.75 -9.20 3.37
C ALA A 50 44.40 -8.94 2.68
N VAL A 51 44.10 -7.66 2.41
CA VAL A 51 42.91 -7.24 1.64
C VAL A 51 42.91 -7.89 0.26
N ARG A 52 44.02 -7.82 -0.48
CA ARG A 52 44.16 -8.45 -1.80
C ARG A 52 43.94 -9.96 -1.78
N ARG A 53 44.48 -10.66 -0.78
CA ARG A 53 44.24 -12.11 -0.63
C ARG A 53 42.76 -12.43 -0.35
N ALA A 54 42.03 -11.55 0.33
CA ALA A 54 40.61 -11.75 0.55
C ALA A 54 39.79 -11.45 -0.71
N PHE A 55 40.18 -10.44 -1.48
CA PHE A 55 39.65 -10.20 -2.83
C PHE A 55 39.84 -11.43 -3.73
N ASP A 56 41.06 -11.98 -3.80
CA ASP A 56 41.36 -13.16 -4.61
C ASP A 56 40.51 -14.38 -4.19
N ALA A 57 40.24 -14.53 -2.88
CA ALA A 57 39.36 -15.57 -2.37
C ALA A 57 37.90 -15.36 -2.80
N GLY A 58 37.41 -14.11 -2.79
CA GLY A 58 36.07 -13.77 -3.29
C GLY A 58 35.92 -14.07 -4.79
N VAL A 59 36.94 -13.74 -5.59
CA VAL A 59 36.97 -14.08 -7.03
C VAL A 59 37.04 -15.59 -7.23
N THR A 60 37.85 -16.30 -6.44
CA THR A 60 37.96 -17.78 -6.52
C THR A 60 36.65 -18.46 -6.16
N TYR A 61 35.90 -17.90 -5.20
CA TYR A 61 34.57 -18.36 -4.82
C TYR A 61 33.53 -18.14 -5.94
N GLY A 62 33.76 -17.16 -6.83
CA GLY A 62 32.88 -16.86 -7.96
C GLY A 62 32.13 -15.53 -7.84
N LEU A 63 32.51 -14.64 -6.93
CA LEU A 63 31.93 -13.29 -6.88
C LEU A 63 32.42 -12.43 -8.06
N PRO A 64 31.57 -11.51 -8.59
CA PRO A 64 32.00 -10.45 -9.47
C PRO A 64 33.18 -9.68 -8.86
N LYS A 65 34.14 -9.26 -9.69
CA LYS A 65 35.36 -8.58 -9.21
C LYS A 65 35.03 -7.34 -8.36
N ASN A 66 34.07 -6.54 -8.80
CA ASN A 66 33.66 -5.34 -8.08
C ASN A 66 33.03 -5.67 -6.72
N PHE A 67 32.22 -6.72 -6.64
CA PHE A 67 31.70 -7.22 -5.36
C PHE A 67 32.82 -7.74 -4.45
N ALA A 68 33.67 -8.63 -4.95
CA ALA A 68 34.79 -9.17 -4.19
C ALA A 68 35.70 -8.05 -3.64
N TRP A 69 35.93 -7.00 -4.43
CA TRP A 69 36.76 -5.87 -4.04
C TRP A 69 36.10 -4.99 -2.98
N ALA A 70 34.81 -4.65 -3.16
CA ALA A 70 34.04 -3.89 -2.19
C ALA A 70 34.00 -4.62 -0.83
N LEU A 71 33.73 -5.94 -0.85
CA LEU A 71 33.69 -6.78 0.35
C LEU A 71 35.06 -6.90 1.03
N ALA A 72 36.12 -7.15 0.27
CA ALA A 72 37.47 -7.26 0.83
C ALA A 72 37.97 -5.94 1.43
N SER A 73 37.56 -4.79 0.86
CA SER A 73 37.93 -3.47 1.34
C SER A 73 37.14 -3.07 2.59
N ALA A 74 35.87 -3.48 2.68
CA ALA A 74 34.99 -3.15 3.79
C ALA A 74 35.18 -4.05 5.02
N VAL A 75 35.74 -5.26 4.90
CA VAL A 75 35.86 -6.17 6.05
C VAL A 75 36.91 -5.73 7.08
N THR A 76 36.61 -5.92 8.37
CA THR A 76 37.54 -5.61 9.47
C THR A 76 38.67 -6.64 9.59
N ASP A 77 38.40 -7.90 9.26
CA ASP A 77 39.36 -9.00 9.25
C ASP A 77 39.33 -9.80 7.93
N PRO A 78 40.29 -9.57 7.02
CA PRO A 78 40.42 -10.33 5.77
C PRO A 78 40.66 -11.83 5.98
N ALA A 79 41.18 -12.29 7.12
CA ALA A 79 41.34 -13.71 7.39
C ALA A 79 39.99 -14.37 7.67
N SER A 80 39.15 -13.75 8.51
CA SER A 80 37.77 -14.17 8.78
C SER A 80 36.94 -14.24 7.49
N LEU A 81 37.03 -13.25 6.60
CA LEU A 81 36.33 -13.28 5.30
C LEU A 81 36.69 -14.52 4.48
N ARG A 82 37.98 -14.83 4.34
CA ARG A 82 38.42 -16.02 3.58
C ARG A 82 37.92 -17.32 4.20
N ALA A 83 37.93 -17.41 5.54
CA ALA A 83 37.38 -18.57 6.23
C ALA A 83 35.87 -18.70 5.99
N ALA A 84 35.12 -17.60 6.08
CA ALA A 84 33.68 -17.61 5.87
C ALA A 84 33.30 -17.99 4.44
N LEU A 85 34.04 -17.53 3.43
CA LEU A 85 33.83 -17.89 2.01
C LEU A 85 34.07 -19.39 1.72
N SER A 86 34.85 -20.09 2.55
CA SER A 86 35.08 -21.53 2.38
C SER A 86 33.93 -22.41 2.87
N ALA A 87 33.04 -21.85 3.69
CA ALA A 87 31.89 -22.55 4.28
C ALA A 87 30.69 -21.60 4.42
N PRO A 88 30.17 -21.09 3.29
CA PRO A 88 29.00 -20.21 3.30
C PRO A 88 27.76 -20.95 3.81
N ARG A 89 26.85 -20.18 4.41
CA ARG A 89 25.57 -20.70 4.92
C ARG A 89 24.47 -20.47 3.90
N SER A 90 23.40 -21.25 4.01
CA SER A 90 22.21 -21.12 3.17
C SER A 90 20.98 -20.82 4.04
N THR A 91 20.06 -20.00 3.54
CA THR A 91 18.75 -19.75 4.16
C THR A 91 17.66 -19.80 3.09
N PRO A 92 16.58 -20.57 3.33
CA PRO A 92 15.48 -20.64 2.39
C PRO A 92 14.73 -19.30 2.31
N VAL A 93 14.37 -18.92 1.10
CA VAL A 93 13.57 -17.74 0.79
C VAL A 93 12.54 -18.09 -0.28
N VAL A 94 11.62 -17.17 -0.56
CA VAL A 94 10.67 -17.36 -1.65
C VAL A 94 11.44 -17.58 -2.96
N GLY A 95 11.14 -18.68 -3.65
CA GLY A 95 11.75 -19.03 -4.93
C GLY A 95 13.11 -19.72 -4.89
N GLY A 96 13.76 -19.87 -3.74
CA GLY A 96 15.09 -20.49 -3.69
C GLY A 96 15.80 -20.33 -2.35
N ASN A 97 17.11 -20.10 -2.41
CA ASN A 97 17.94 -19.90 -1.22
C ASN A 97 18.85 -18.68 -1.38
N PHE A 98 19.06 -17.97 -0.28
CA PHE A 98 20.20 -17.07 -0.15
C PHE A 98 21.40 -17.81 0.39
N GLU A 99 22.52 -17.67 -0.29
CA GLU A 99 23.82 -18.05 0.22
C GLU A 99 24.48 -16.82 0.86
N PHE A 100 24.97 -16.95 2.09
CA PHE A 100 25.47 -15.81 2.87
C PHE A 100 26.62 -16.18 3.79
N ILE A 101 27.33 -15.15 4.24
CA ILE A 101 28.35 -15.23 5.29
C ILE A 101 28.10 -14.19 6.38
N GLU A 102 28.68 -14.42 7.56
CA GLU A 102 28.64 -13.47 8.68
C GLU A 102 30.04 -12.92 8.94
N VAL A 103 30.21 -11.61 8.79
CA VAL A 103 31.49 -10.91 8.99
C VAL A 103 31.27 -9.54 9.62
N ASP A 104 32.31 -8.98 10.23
CA ASP A 104 32.32 -7.59 10.69
C ASP A 104 32.81 -6.67 9.57
N LEU A 105 32.03 -5.64 9.24
CA LEU A 105 32.36 -4.63 8.23
C LEU A 105 32.63 -3.28 8.89
N TRP A 106 33.51 -2.48 8.28
CA TRP A 106 33.63 -1.06 8.56
C TRP A 106 32.35 -0.36 8.09
N THR A 107 31.60 0.24 9.01
CA THR A 107 30.35 0.94 8.71
C THR A 107 30.47 1.98 7.56
N PRO A 108 31.57 2.75 7.42
CA PRO A 108 31.72 3.67 6.29
C PRO A 108 31.85 3.01 4.91
N GLY A 109 32.13 1.70 4.85
CA GLY A 109 32.17 0.91 3.61
C GLY A 109 30.83 0.26 3.25
N VAL A 110 29.76 0.53 4.02
CA VAL A 110 28.41 0.03 3.79
C VAL A 110 27.48 1.23 3.63
N SER A 111 26.70 1.25 2.55
CA SER A 111 25.76 2.33 2.26
C SER A 111 24.31 1.88 2.59
N PRO A 112 23.42 2.79 3.00
CA PRO A 112 22.00 2.46 3.08
C PRO A 112 21.42 2.25 1.67
N MET A 113 20.50 1.29 1.51
CA MET A 113 19.79 1.10 0.24
C MET A 113 18.88 2.31 -0.04
N VAL A 114 19.10 2.95 -1.19
CA VAL A 114 18.41 4.19 -1.62
C VAL A 114 16.92 4.01 -1.92
N THR A 115 16.50 2.79 -2.25
CA THR A 115 15.11 2.46 -2.59
C THR A 115 14.29 2.03 -1.36
N ASN A 116 14.55 2.63 -0.19
CA ASN A 116 13.95 2.17 1.06
C ASN A 116 12.44 2.44 1.16
N HIS A 117 11.65 1.38 1.36
CA HIS A 117 10.19 1.41 1.54
C HIS A 117 9.67 2.33 2.65
N ARG A 118 10.51 2.72 3.61
CA ARG A 118 10.13 3.65 4.69
C ARG A 118 9.89 5.08 4.20
N ALA A 119 10.62 5.54 3.19
CA ALA A 119 10.53 6.92 2.68
C ALA A 119 9.46 7.10 1.58
N PHE A 120 8.62 6.09 1.36
CA PHE A 120 7.74 6.00 0.19
C PHE A 120 6.59 7.04 0.19
N ALA A 121 6.18 7.51 1.36
CA ALA A 121 5.20 8.59 1.46
C ALA A 121 5.69 9.91 0.82
N GLU A 122 7.01 10.12 0.75
CA GLU A 122 7.63 11.34 0.24
C GLU A 122 8.02 11.25 -1.25
N ARG A 123 7.77 10.11 -1.91
CA ARG A 123 8.08 9.94 -3.33
C ARG A 123 7.14 10.75 -4.21
N VAL A 124 7.72 11.35 -5.26
CA VAL A 124 6.99 12.05 -6.31
C VAL A 124 7.21 11.30 -7.62
N TYR A 125 6.12 10.74 -8.16
CA TYR A 125 6.14 9.96 -9.39
C TYR A 125 5.91 10.82 -10.64
N PRO A 126 6.57 10.52 -11.79
CA PRO A 126 6.39 11.25 -13.04
C PRO A 126 4.94 11.34 -13.51
N ALA A 127 4.13 10.30 -13.26
CA ALA A 127 2.72 10.28 -13.63
C ALA A 127 1.87 11.40 -12.99
N SER A 128 2.36 12.03 -11.92
CA SER A 128 1.72 13.21 -11.32
C SER A 128 1.71 14.45 -12.23
N GLY A 129 2.65 14.51 -13.19
CA GLY A 129 2.93 15.72 -13.96
C GLY A 129 3.60 16.84 -13.14
N ALA A 130 4.02 16.58 -11.90
CA ALA A 130 4.70 17.57 -11.07
C ALA A 130 6.05 17.99 -11.72
N PRO A 131 6.29 19.30 -11.93
CA PRO A 131 7.49 19.78 -12.60
C PRO A 131 8.75 19.49 -11.79
N GLY A 132 9.83 19.11 -12.47
CA GLY A 132 11.15 18.88 -11.86
C GLY A 132 11.30 17.53 -11.14
N ALA A 133 10.27 16.69 -11.10
CA ALA A 133 10.38 15.35 -10.56
C ALA A 133 11.22 14.45 -11.50
N MET A 134 12.39 14.01 -11.05
CA MET A 134 13.17 12.96 -11.73
C MET A 134 12.51 11.58 -11.65
N GLY A 135 11.47 11.46 -10.81
CA GLY A 135 10.87 10.21 -10.40
C GLY A 135 11.67 9.54 -9.27
N PRO A 136 11.09 8.54 -8.60
CA PRO A 136 11.84 7.74 -7.65
C PRO A 136 12.79 6.78 -8.37
N LEU A 137 13.91 6.44 -7.73
CA LEU A 137 14.70 5.29 -8.15
C LEU A 137 13.85 4.02 -8.08
N ARG A 138 13.86 3.25 -9.17
CA ARG A 138 13.23 1.92 -9.24
C ARG A 138 13.91 1.01 -8.22
N GLY A 139 13.14 0.09 -7.63
CA GLY A 139 13.72 -0.99 -6.85
C GLY A 139 14.76 -1.77 -7.67
N PRO A 140 15.75 -2.40 -7.03
CA PRO A 140 16.76 -3.14 -7.75
C PRO A 140 16.15 -4.24 -8.60
N THR A 141 16.77 -4.53 -9.74
CA THR A 141 16.52 -5.69 -10.61
C THR A 141 17.71 -6.64 -10.57
N SER A 142 17.55 -7.82 -11.15
CA SER A 142 18.64 -8.80 -11.30
C SER A 142 18.43 -9.62 -12.57
N GLU A 143 19.50 -10.25 -13.05
CA GLU A 143 19.40 -11.28 -14.08
C GLU A 143 18.66 -12.51 -13.55
N ASP A 144 18.05 -13.28 -14.47
CA ASP A 144 17.44 -14.55 -14.15
C ASP A 144 18.51 -15.59 -13.76
N GLY A 145 18.11 -16.56 -12.94
CA GLY A 145 18.99 -17.65 -12.54
C GLY A 145 19.82 -17.34 -11.28
N GLU A 146 20.93 -18.08 -11.12
CA GLU A 146 21.86 -17.85 -10.02
C GLU A 146 22.64 -16.56 -10.24
N THR A 147 22.51 -15.61 -9.31
CA THR A 147 23.21 -14.32 -9.42
C THR A 147 23.55 -13.72 -8.07
N SER A 148 24.61 -12.92 -8.07
CA SER A 148 25.16 -12.18 -6.91
C SER A 148 24.94 -10.68 -7.00
N THR A 149 24.36 -10.19 -8.10
CA THR A 149 24.30 -8.77 -8.41
C THR A 149 22.87 -8.28 -8.50
N LEU A 150 22.60 -7.23 -7.74
CA LEU A 150 21.44 -6.38 -7.93
C LEU A 150 21.86 -5.15 -8.74
N VAL A 151 20.95 -4.64 -9.55
CA VAL A 151 21.16 -3.45 -10.38
C VAL A 151 20.09 -2.43 -10.09
N THR A 152 20.48 -1.19 -9.82
CA THR A 152 19.58 -0.04 -9.72
C THR A 152 19.91 0.91 -10.85
N GLU A 153 18.93 1.18 -11.72
CA GLU A 153 19.09 2.15 -12.80
C GLU A 153 18.77 3.56 -12.30
N ALA A 154 19.62 4.52 -12.62
CA ALA A 154 19.48 5.92 -12.29
C ALA A 154 19.78 6.78 -13.52
N ARG A 155 19.06 7.90 -13.69
CA ARG A 155 19.37 8.88 -14.73
C ARG A 155 20.83 9.36 -14.69
N ASP A 156 21.26 9.81 -13.52
CA ASP A 156 22.57 10.42 -13.29
C ASP A 156 22.90 10.35 -11.78
N VAL A 157 24.10 10.80 -11.42
CA VAL A 157 24.54 10.84 -10.01
C VAL A 157 23.62 11.70 -9.14
N SER A 158 23.10 12.82 -9.66
CA SER A 158 22.26 13.75 -8.90
C SER A 158 20.91 13.13 -8.50
N HIS A 159 20.36 12.27 -9.36
CA HIS A 159 19.17 11.48 -9.05
C HIS A 159 19.38 10.58 -7.83
N VAL A 160 20.53 9.89 -7.75
CA VAL A 160 20.88 9.03 -6.63
C VAL A 160 21.05 9.82 -5.34
N LEU A 161 21.74 10.96 -5.41
CA LEU A 161 21.97 11.81 -4.24
C LEU A 161 20.65 12.38 -3.69
N ALA A 162 19.75 12.82 -4.56
CA ALA A 162 18.44 13.35 -4.15
C ALA A 162 17.58 12.30 -3.44
N GLU A 163 17.54 11.07 -3.95
CA GLU A 163 16.79 9.97 -3.31
C GLU A 163 17.46 9.50 -2.00
N ALA A 164 18.79 9.40 -1.97
CA ALA A 164 19.53 9.05 -0.77
C ALA A 164 19.34 10.09 0.36
N GLU A 165 19.34 11.38 0.02
CA GLU A 165 19.13 12.47 0.98
C GLU A 165 17.71 12.43 1.54
N ARG A 166 16.70 12.26 0.68
CA ARG A 166 15.30 12.12 1.11
C ARG A 166 15.14 10.93 2.07
N ALA A 167 15.65 9.75 1.69
CA ALA A 167 15.58 8.56 2.52
C ALA A 167 16.32 8.74 3.86
N GLY A 168 17.50 9.38 3.84
CA GLY A 168 18.29 9.68 5.02
C GLY A 168 17.55 10.60 5.99
N ASN A 169 16.98 11.70 5.49
CA ASN A 169 16.22 12.66 6.29
C ASN A 169 15.03 12.00 7.01
N PHE A 170 14.24 11.20 6.27
CA PHE A 170 13.12 10.45 6.84
C PHE A 170 13.57 9.47 7.94
N ILE A 171 14.65 8.72 7.70
CA ILE A 171 15.17 7.76 8.69
C ILE A 171 15.62 8.48 9.96
N MET A 172 16.27 9.63 9.84
CA MET A 172 16.78 10.39 10.97
C MET A 172 15.68 11.07 11.78
N SER A 173 14.54 11.44 11.16
CA SER A 173 13.38 11.96 11.89
C SER A 173 12.65 10.88 12.67
N ASP A 174 12.44 9.72 12.05
CA ASP A 174 11.49 8.71 12.53
C ASP A 174 12.13 7.59 13.33
N ASN A 175 13.44 7.35 13.16
CA ASN A 175 14.14 6.26 13.85
C ASN A 175 15.47 6.73 14.46
N LYS A 176 15.37 7.36 15.63
CA LYS A 176 16.49 7.98 16.35
C LYS A 176 17.34 6.96 17.10
N LEU A 177 18.23 6.28 16.38
CA LEU A 177 19.14 5.26 16.95
C LEU A 177 20.53 5.80 17.31
N ALA A 178 20.85 7.04 16.92
CA ALA A 178 22.18 7.63 17.11
C ALA A 178 22.63 7.63 18.58
N ALA A 179 21.73 7.88 19.53
CA ALA A 179 22.04 7.85 20.96
C ALA A 179 22.43 6.43 21.43
N SER A 180 21.62 5.42 21.11
CA SER A 180 21.91 4.03 21.46
C SER A 180 23.17 3.50 20.79
N ILE A 181 23.44 3.92 19.55
CA ILE A 181 24.65 3.52 18.81
C ILE A 181 25.90 4.16 19.43
N LYS A 182 25.83 5.45 19.81
CA LYS A 182 26.92 6.10 20.55
C LYS A 182 27.24 5.36 21.84
N GLU A 183 26.22 4.90 22.54
CA GLU A 183 26.38 4.25 23.84
C GLU A 183 26.89 2.80 23.71
N ARG A 184 26.24 1.98 22.88
CA ARG A 184 26.41 0.51 22.88
C ARG A 184 26.94 -0.07 21.56
N GLY A 185 27.04 0.76 20.54
CA GLY A 185 27.32 0.33 19.17
C GLY A 185 26.10 -0.30 18.49
N ILE A 186 26.34 -0.96 17.35
CA ILE A 186 25.31 -1.64 16.59
C ILE A 186 25.21 -3.10 17.08
N LEU A 187 24.19 -3.40 17.88
CA LEU A 187 24.04 -4.70 18.54
C LEU A 187 23.49 -5.80 17.61
N MET A 188 22.51 -5.45 16.78
CA MET A 188 21.85 -6.39 15.89
C MET A 188 22.53 -6.39 14.51
N PRO A 189 22.71 -7.55 13.86
CA PRO A 189 23.32 -7.63 12.55
C PRO A 189 22.45 -6.99 11.47
N VAL A 190 23.08 -6.43 10.44
CA VAL A 190 22.40 -5.91 9.24
C VAL A 190 22.54 -6.90 8.09
N ASP A 191 21.61 -6.85 7.14
CA ASP A 191 21.69 -7.67 5.92
C ASP A 191 22.25 -6.83 4.79
N VAL A 192 23.34 -7.30 4.19
CA VAL A 192 24.08 -6.58 3.15
C VAL A 192 24.01 -7.35 1.85
N VAL A 193 23.71 -6.65 0.77
CA VAL A 193 23.72 -7.15 -0.61
C VAL A 193 24.64 -6.31 -1.47
N TYR A 194 25.12 -6.88 -2.57
CA TYR A 194 25.86 -6.14 -3.58
C TYR A 194 24.89 -5.52 -4.60
N ASN A 195 24.99 -4.21 -4.80
CA ASN A 195 24.16 -3.47 -5.73
C ASN A 195 25.02 -2.56 -6.62
N GLU A 196 24.81 -2.63 -7.92
CA GLU A 196 25.38 -1.73 -8.91
C GLU A 196 24.37 -0.65 -9.25
N ILE A 197 24.72 0.60 -8.97
CA ILE A 197 23.93 1.74 -9.47
C ILE A 197 24.49 2.12 -10.83
N ARG A 198 23.70 1.95 -11.89
CA ARG A 198 24.06 2.29 -13.26
C ARG A 198 23.45 3.64 -13.63
N HIS A 199 24.16 4.42 -14.43
CA HIS A 199 23.78 5.77 -14.79
C HIS A 199 23.50 5.90 -16.30
N ASP A 200 22.32 6.42 -16.66
CA ASP A 200 21.92 6.60 -18.06
C ASP A 200 22.79 7.64 -18.80
N ASP A 201 23.39 8.59 -18.06
CA ASP A 201 24.30 9.62 -18.59
C ASP A 201 25.71 9.10 -18.94
N GLY A 202 25.97 7.80 -18.70
CA GLY A 202 27.23 7.14 -19.02
C GLY A 202 28.32 7.29 -17.96
N GLU A 203 28.01 7.87 -16.80
CA GLU A 203 28.90 7.84 -15.64
C GLU A 203 29.20 6.38 -15.21
N PRO A 204 30.40 6.10 -14.65
CA PRO A 204 30.74 4.75 -14.19
C PRO A 204 29.79 4.24 -13.10
N PRO A 205 29.39 2.95 -13.15
CA PRO A 205 28.52 2.39 -12.13
C PRO A 205 29.09 2.51 -10.71
N ALA A 206 28.24 2.83 -9.74
CA ALA A 206 28.62 2.77 -8.33
C ALA A 206 28.42 1.35 -7.80
N CYS A 207 29.52 0.68 -7.45
CA CYS A 207 29.52 -0.69 -6.95
C CYS A 207 29.48 -0.71 -5.42
N LEU A 208 28.33 -1.02 -4.83
CA LEU A 208 28.07 -0.77 -3.42
C LEU A 208 27.72 -2.04 -2.64
N LEU A 209 28.18 -2.09 -1.40
CA LEU A 209 27.59 -2.92 -0.36
C LEU A 209 26.46 -2.13 0.29
N VAL A 210 25.21 -2.54 0.05
CA VAL A 210 24.04 -1.82 0.54
C VAL A 210 23.27 -2.63 1.57
N THR A 211 22.67 -1.96 2.55
CA THR A 211 21.79 -2.62 3.52
C THR A 211 20.46 -3.01 2.88
N ALA A 212 20.22 -4.30 2.63
CA ALA A 212 18.89 -4.79 2.33
C ALA A 212 17.95 -4.61 3.54
N GLU A 213 18.44 -4.99 4.72
CA GLU A 213 17.85 -4.69 6.01
C GLU A 213 18.89 -3.92 6.85
N GLY A 214 18.42 -2.94 7.64
CA GLY A 214 19.28 -2.30 8.65
C GLY A 214 19.70 -0.88 8.28
N SER A 215 19.07 -0.29 7.25
CA SER A 215 19.32 1.08 6.80
C SER A 215 19.27 2.11 7.93
N SER A 216 18.32 1.99 8.87
CA SER A 216 18.26 2.92 10.01
C SER A 216 19.48 2.84 10.91
N ARG A 217 20.05 1.64 11.10
CA ARG A 217 21.25 1.45 11.91
C ARG A 217 22.46 2.05 11.23
N VAL A 218 22.66 1.77 9.94
CA VAL A 218 23.80 2.30 9.18
C VAL A 218 23.70 3.81 9.00
N THR A 219 22.53 4.35 8.66
CA THR A 219 22.31 5.81 8.51
C THR A 219 22.59 6.56 9.83
N ASN A 220 22.06 6.07 10.96
CA ASN A 220 22.35 6.69 12.25
C ASN A 220 23.83 6.53 12.63
N ALA A 221 24.46 5.39 12.34
CA ALA A 221 25.88 5.19 12.61
C ALA A 221 26.77 6.12 11.76
N HIS A 222 26.41 6.37 10.49
CA HIS A 222 27.07 7.38 9.67
C HIS A 222 26.97 8.78 10.30
N SER A 223 25.81 9.18 10.84
CA SER A 223 25.69 10.44 11.59
C SER A 223 26.57 10.46 12.85
N VAL A 224 26.64 9.37 13.62
CA VAL A 224 27.57 9.27 14.77
C VAL A 224 29.04 9.41 14.34
N LEU A 225 29.39 8.86 13.17
CA LEU A 225 30.70 8.96 12.54
C LEU A 225 30.94 10.31 11.85
N GLY A 226 29.94 11.20 11.77
CA GLY A 226 30.04 12.47 11.07
C GLY A 226 30.16 12.35 9.55
N VAL A 227 29.62 11.27 8.97
CA VAL A 227 29.58 11.00 7.53
C VAL A 227 28.16 11.23 7.03
N GLU A 228 27.69 12.48 7.09
CA GLU A 228 26.30 12.81 6.75
C GLU A 228 26.11 13.19 5.28
N ASN A 229 27.21 13.53 4.58
CA ASN A 229 27.15 13.86 3.16
C ASN A 229 26.83 12.59 2.34
N VAL A 230 25.70 12.60 1.64
CA VAL A 230 25.23 11.47 0.83
C VAL A 230 26.18 11.10 -0.30
N ARG A 231 26.90 12.06 -0.90
CA ARG A 231 27.91 11.75 -1.93
C ARG A 231 29.07 10.98 -1.32
N THR A 232 29.49 11.34 -0.12
CA THR A 232 30.56 10.63 0.58
C THR A 232 30.16 9.20 0.93
N VAL A 233 28.93 8.98 1.39
CA VAL A 233 28.41 7.64 1.72
C VAL A 233 28.20 6.76 0.49
N MET A 234 27.73 7.33 -0.62
CA MET A 234 27.33 6.58 -1.81
C MET A 234 28.43 6.44 -2.86
N TYR A 235 29.41 7.36 -2.90
CA TYR A 235 30.42 7.40 -3.96
C TYR A 235 31.85 7.55 -3.42
N ASP A 236 32.12 8.54 -2.56
CA ASP A 236 33.53 8.88 -2.26
C ASP A 236 34.24 7.81 -1.40
N LEU A 237 33.53 7.23 -0.42
CA LEU A 237 34.11 6.16 0.42
C LEU A 237 34.06 4.79 -0.26
N PRO A 238 32.96 4.37 -0.90
CA PRO A 238 32.93 3.07 -1.60
C PRO A 238 33.78 3.04 -2.88
N GLY A 239 33.89 4.17 -3.58
CA GLY A 239 34.61 4.27 -4.86
C GLY A 239 36.13 4.38 -4.73
N GLU A 240 36.63 4.85 -3.59
CA GLU A 240 38.07 5.09 -3.37
C GLU A 240 38.56 4.45 -2.07
N GLU A 241 39.17 3.26 -2.18
CA GLU A 241 39.71 2.47 -1.06
C GLU A 241 40.64 3.30 -0.14
N SER A 242 41.44 4.19 -0.73
CA SER A 242 42.34 5.06 0.01
C SER A 242 41.61 6.05 0.93
N ASN A 243 40.45 6.55 0.50
CA ASN A 243 39.60 7.45 1.29
C ASN A 243 38.93 6.70 2.45
N LEU A 244 38.35 5.53 2.17
CA LEU A 244 37.77 4.66 3.19
C LEU A 244 38.78 4.33 4.29
N ARG A 245 39.96 3.87 3.89
CA ARG A 245 41.03 3.51 4.83
C ARG A 245 41.53 4.70 5.64
N ARG A 246 41.69 5.87 5.00
CA ARG A 246 42.10 7.10 5.71
C ARG A 246 41.06 7.48 6.76
N PHE A 247 39.78 7.41 6.42
CA PHE A 247 38.69 7.70 7.35
C PHE A 247 38.70 6.73 8.53
N VAL A 248 38.71 5.42 8.27
CA VAL A 248 38.74 4.37 9.30
C VAL A 248 39.95 4.53 10.21
N ASN A 249 41.13 4.73 9.63
CA ASN A 249 42.36 4.95 10.40
C ASN A 249 42.27 6.18 11.31
N GLY A 250 41.66 7.27 10.82
CA GLY A 250 41.40 8.47 11.61
C GLY A 250 40.62 8.16 12.88
N VAL A 251 39.53 7.40 12.77
CA VAL A 251 38.71 7.00 13.93
C VAL A 251 39.46 6.03 14.85
N LEU A 252 40.24 5.09 14.30
CA LEU A 252 41.02 4.15 15.12
C LEU A 252 42.09 4.84 15.98
N LEU A 253 42.73 5.88 15.44
CA LEU A 253 43.75 6.67 16.13
C LEU A 253 43.18 7.59 17.22
N GLU A 254 41.88 7.91 17.19
CA GLU A 254 41.22 8.68 18.24
C GLU A 254 41.10 7.85 19.53
N ASP A 255 42.01 8.03 20.50
CA ASP A 255 41.94 7.35 21.80
C ASP A 255 41.02 8.09 22.80
N PRO A 256 39.89 7.50 23.24
CA PRO A 256 39.05 8.09 24.29
C PRO A 256 39.77 8.21 25.64
N LYS A 257 40.90 7.52 25.83
CA LYS A 257 41.70 7.57 27.07
C LYS A 257 42.89 8.52 26.97
N GLU A 258 43.01 9.30 25.90
CA GLU A 258 44.10 10.28 25.73
C GLU A 258 44.08 11.29 26.89
N PRO A 259 45.22 11.51 27.59
CA PRO A 259 45.28 12.49 28.69
C PRO A 259 44.97 13.91 28.23
N GLY A 260 44.24 14.68 29.06
CA GLY A 260 44.02 16.11 28.85
C GLY A 260 42.86 16.48 27.91
N ILE A 261 42.09 15.52 27.41
CA ILE A 261 40.87 15.80 26.62
C ILE A 261 39.64 15.96 27.53
N SER A 262 38.66 16.76 27.08
CA SER A 262 37.43 16.98 27.84
C SER A 262 36.51 15.76 27.85
N ALA A 263 35.65 15.61 28.86
CA ALA A 263 34.65 14.53 28.94
C ALA A 263 33.78 14.44 27.68
N ARG A 264 33.34 15.59 27.13
CA ARG A 264 32.62 15.65 25.85
C ARG A 264 33.41 15.04 24.69
N THR A 265 34.73 15.22 24.67
CA THR A 265 35.61 14.64 23.65
C THR A 265 35.77 13.14 23.83
N VAL A 266 35.91 12.68 25.09
CA VAL A 266 35.91 11.26 25.44
C VAL A 266 34.64 10.58 24.92
N ASP A 267 33.47 11.14 25.24
CA ASP A 267 32.18 10.59 24.82
C ASP A 267 32.01 10.58 23.30
N LYS A 268 32.45 11.65 22.62
CA LYS A 268 32.43 11.72 21.15
C LYS A 268 33.29 10.62 20.53
N ARG A 269 34.52 10.43 21.01
CA ARG A 269 35.46 9.42 20.49
C ARG A 269 34.96 8.00 20.79
N ARG A 270 34.43 7.76 22.00
CA ARG A 270 33.79 6.48 22.37
C ARG A 270 32.62 6.17 21.43
N GLY A 271 31.72 7.14 21.22
CA GLY A 271 30.59 6.98 20.31
C GLY A 271 31.00 6.67 18.86
N ARG A 272 32.04 7.34 18.35
CA ARG A 272 32.58 7.06 17.00
C ARG A 272 33.16 5.66 16.90
N ARG A 273 33.92 5.19 17.90
CA ARG A 273 34.41 3.80 17.95
C ARG A 273 33.27 2.79 17.98
N ASN A 274 32.24 3.05 18.79
CA ASN A 274 31.05 2.21 18.89
C ASN A 274 30.26 2.10 17.57
N ALA A 275 30.25 3.15 16.76
CA ALA A 275 29.59 3.17 15.45
C ALA A 275 30.45 2.62 14.30
N LEU A 276 31.75 2.42 14.49
CA LEU A 276 32.72 2.18 13.41
C LEU A 276 32.57 0.79 12.75
N ILE A 277 32.05 -0.19 13.49
CA ILE A 277 31.95 -1.58 13.05
C ILE A 277 30.49 -2.03 13.10
N VAL A 278 30.06 -2.69 12.04
CA VAL A 278 28.75 -3.32 11.94
C VAL A 278 28.91 -4.82 11.68
N ARG A 279 28.21 -5.66 12.46
CA ARG A 279 28.06 -7.08 12.12
C ARG A 279 27.12 -7.19 10.93
N ALA A 280 27.56 -7.86 9.87
CA ALA A 280 26.78 -8.03 8.66
C ALA A 280 26.57 -9.51 8.35
N ARG A 281 25.35 -9.84 7.95
CA ARG A 281 25.06 -11.00 7.11
C ARG A 281 25.15 -10.54 5.67
N VAL A 282 26.24 -10.90 5.00
CA VAL A 282 26.47 -10.55 3.59
C VAL A 282 25.88 -11.65 2.73
N ILE A 283 24.82 -11.34 2.00
CA ILE A 283 24.22 -12.24 1.02
C ILE A 283 25.12 -12.23 -0.21
N LEU A 284 25.70 -13.39 -0.51
CA LEU A 284 26.66 -13.60 -1.58
C LEU A 284 25.97 -13.82 -2.92
N LYS A 285 24.87 -14.58 -2.93
CA LYS A 285 24.06 -14.85 -4.13
C LYS A 285 22.70 -15.42 -3.78
N PHE A 286 21.80 -15.32 -4.75
CA PHE A 286 20.55 -16.08 -4.79
C PHE A 286 20.71 -17.30 -5.69
N VAL A 287 20.26 -18.45 -5.20
CA VAL A 287 20.22 -19.71 -5.92
C VAL A 287 18.74 -20.10 -6.09
N PRO A 288 18.16 -19.97 -7.29
CA PRO A 288 16.77 -20.33 -7.52
C PRO A 288 16.57 -21.85 -7.37
N ALA A 289 15.36 -22.25 -6.94
CA ALA A 289 14.96 -23.65 -7.00
C ALA A 289 14.79 -24.08 -8.48
N ALA A 290 14.98 -25.37 -8.77
CA ALA A 290 15.05 -25.89 -10.15
C ALA A 290 13.83 -25.56 -11.04
N GLU A 291 12.65 -25.35 -10.46
CA GLU A 291 11.40 -25.01 -11.16
C GLU A 291 10.91 -23.58 -10.87
N ALA A 292 11.68 -22.79 -10.11
CA ALA A 292 11.27 -21.45 -9.70
C ALA A 292 11.59 -20.41 -10.76
N THR A 293 10.58 -19.64 -11.16
CA THR A 293 10.72 -18.42 -11.99
C THR A 293 10.92 -17.19 -11.11
N TYR A 294 11.83 -17.25 -10.15
CA TYR A 294 12.16 -16.09 -9.31
C TYR A 294 13.55 -15.60 -9.68
N ASP A 295 13.68 -14.28 -9.72
CA ASP A 295 14.97 -13.59 -9.76
C ASP A 295 15.42 -13.18 -8.33
N PHE A 296 16.68 -12.74 -8.19
CA PHE A 296 17.24 -12.32 -6.90
C PHE A 296 16.48 -11.11 -6.31
N ALA A 297 16.12 -10.13 -7.14
CA ALA A 297 15.40 -8.94 -6.69
C ALA A 297 14.01 -9.25 -6.12
N GLN A 298 13.27 -10.20 -6.71
CA GLN A 298 11.99 -10.68 -6.21
C GLN A 298 12.16 -11.46 -4.91
N ALA A 299 13.13 -12.37 -4.84
CA ALA A 299 13.42 -13.12 -3.62
C ALA A 299 13.79 -12.18 -2.46
N LEU A 300 14.58 -11.13 -2.73
CA LEU A 300 14.94 -10.11 -1.75
C LEU A 300 13.74 -9.27 -1.33
N GLY A 301 12.91 -8.87 -2.29
CA GLY A 301 11.65 -8.17 -2.01
C GLY A 301 10.74 -8.97 -1.07
N GLY A 302 10.55 -10.26 -1.34
CA GLY A 302 9.77 -11.15 -0.48
C GLY A 302 10.39 -11.34 0.91
N TYR A 303 11.71 -11.51 0.98
CA TYR A 303 12.45 -11.58 2.24
C TYR A 303 12.22 -10.33 3.11
N LEU A 304 12.34 -9.13 2.52
CA LEU A 304 12.09 -7.86 3.23
C LEU A 304 10.61 -7.65 3.56
N GLY A 305 9.72 -8.09 2.68
CA GLY A 305 8.27 -8.08 2.90
C GLY A 305 7.90 -8.83 4.18
N MET A 306 8.36 -10.07 4.32
CA MET A 306 8.13 -10.87 5.54
C MET A 306 8.65 -10.19 6.82
N LEU A 307 9.77 -9.46 6.75
CA LEU A 307 10.36 -8.77 7.91
C LEU A 307 9.62 -7.48 8.31
N HIS A 308 8.95 -6.80 7.36
CA HIS A 308 8.50 -5.42 7.57
C HIS A 308 7.04 -5.13 7.20
N VAL A 309 6.37 -6.00 6.45
CA VAL A 309 4.94 -5.85 6.14
C VAL A 309 4.08 -6.33 7.31
N ASP A 310 4.46 -7.45 7.91
CA ASP A 310 3.77 -8.06 9.06
C ASP A 310 4.72 -8.29 10.25
N GLY A 311 5.90 -7.66 10.23
CA GLY A 311 6.90 -7.77 11.30
C GLY A 311 6.62 -6.90 12.53
N PRO A 312 7.42 -7.04 13.61
CA PRO A 312 7.18 -6.39 14.91
C PRO A 312 7.25 -4.86 14.89
N ARG A 313 7.88 -4.27 13.86
CA ARG A 313 7.84 -2.83 13.55
C ARG A 313 7.45 -2.65 12.09
N PRO A 314 6.14 -2.73 11.77
CA PRO A 314 5.69 -2.70 10.39
C PRO A 314 6.04 -1.36 9.74
N TRP A 315 6.13 -1.36 8.41
CA TRP A 315 6.15 -0.11 7.66
C TRP A 315 4.84 0.68 7.86
N PRO A 316 4.88 2.01 7.69
CA PRO A 316 3.65 2.80 7.58
C PRO A 316 2.73 2.20 6.51
N THR A 317 1.41 2.37 6.66
CA THR A 317 0.41 1.79 5.74
C THR A 317 0.69 2.10 4.28
N THR A 318 1.14 3.31 3.95
CA THR A 318 1.53 3.71 2.60
C THR A 318 2.72 2.88 2.09
N GLY A 319 3.76 2.69 2.91
CA GLY A 319 4.92 1.87 2.55
C GLY A 319 4.56 0.40 2.36
N LYS A 320 3.66 -0.15 3.20
CA LYS A 320 3.10 -1.50 3.03
C LYS A 320 2.35 -1.65 1.71
N ASN A 321 1.44 -0.72 1.41
CA ASN A 321 0.63 -0.77 0.19
C ASN A 321 1.48 -0.60 -1.07
N GLU A 322 2.48 0.29 -1.05
CA GLU A 322 3.38 0.49 -2.17
C GLU A 322 4.30 -0.72 -2.38
N ALA A 323 4.82 -1.35 -1.32
CA ALA A 323 5.57 -2.60 -1.45
C ALA A 323 4.74 -3.73 -2.08
N MET A 324 3.47 -3.87 -1.68
CA MET A 324 2.54 -4.83 -2.28
C MET A 324 2.27 -4.50 -3.76
N ALA A 325 1.96 -3.24 -4.05
CA ALA A 325 1.72 -2.76 -5.41
C ALA A 325 2.93 -2.99 -6.34
N GLU A 326 4.14 -2.64 -5.91
CA GLU A 326 5.38 -2.87 -6.66
C GLU A 326 5.64 -4.36 -6.90
N SER A 327 5.36 -5.21 -5.90
CA SER A 327 5.46 -6.67 -6.05
C SER A 327 4.52 -7.16 -7.16
N VAL A 328 3.27 -6.66 -7.18
CA VAL A 328 2.27 -7.05 -8.19
C VAL A 328 2.70 -6.64 -9.59
N VAL A 329 3.04 -5.37 -9.84
CA VAL A 329 3.39 -4.91 -11.19
C VAL A 329 4.65 -5.63 -11.69
N ARG A 330 5.65 -5.86 -10.82
CA ARG A 330 6.86 -6.60 -11.18
C ARG A 330 6.59 -8.06 -11.51
N ALA A 331 5.72 -8.72 -10.75
CA ALA A 331 5.33 -10.11 -11.01
C ALA A 331 4.57 -10.25 -12.33
N LEU A 332 3.70 -9.30 -12.66
CA LEU A 332 3.02 -9.26 -13.96
C LEU A 332 4.02 -9.14 -15.12
N ARG A 333 4.98 -8.21 -15.00
CA ARG A 333 6.04 -8.02 -16.01
C ARG A 333 6.91 -9.26 -16.16
N HIS A 334 7.36 -9.85 -15.06
CA HIS A 334 8.20 -11.06 -15.08
C HIS A 334 7.47 -12.28 -15.66
N ALA A 335 6.14 -12.33 -15.52
CA ALA A 335 5.32 -13.37 -16.14
C ALA A 335 4.97 -13.07 -17.61
N ASP A 336 5.59 -12.05 -18.23
CA ASP A 336 5.29 -11.53 -19.57
C ASP A 336 3.79 -11.18 -19.78
N ALA A 337 3.08 -10.91 -18.68
CA ALA A 337 1.66 -10.60 -18.71
C ALA A 337 1.38 -9.12 -19.07
N ILE A 338 2.39 -8.26 -18.90
CA ILE A 338 2.39 -6.85 -19.28
C ILE A 338 3.73 -6.50 -19.93
N SER A 339 3.73 -5.51 -20.82
CA SER A 339 4.97 -4.99 -21.43
C SER A 339 5.79 -4.12 -20.47
N GLU A 340 7.05 -3.83 -20.80
CA GLU A 340 7.87 -2.86 -20.03
C GLU A 340 7.25 -1.46 -20.00
N ASP A 341 6.61 -1.05 -21.09
CA ASP A 341 5.92 0.24 -21.16
C ASP A 341 4.68 0.27 -20.28
N GLU A 342 3.93 -0.82 -20.24
CA GLU A 342 2.77 -0.97 -19.35
C GLU A 342 3.20 -1.06 -17.89
N HIS A 343 4.30 -1.75 -17.58
CA HIS A 343 4.90 -1.75 -16.25
C HIS A 343 5.27 -0.33 -15.82
N ALA A 344 5.94 0.44 -16.69
CA ALA A 344 6.30 1.83 -16.39
C ALA A 344 5.06 2.73 -16.19
N TYR A 345 4.01 2.53 -16.98
CA TYR A 345 2.75 3.27 -16.85
C TYR A 345 2.02 2.93 -15.54
N LEU A 346 1.80 1.64 -15.24
CA LEU A 346 1.14 1.17 -14.00
C LEU A 346 1.93 1.59 -12.75
N ALA A 347 3.26 1.52 -12.80
CA ALA A 347 4.13 1.95 -11.70
C ALA A 347 4.18 3.48 -11.52
N GLY A 348 3.56 4.26 -12.40
CA GLY A 348 3.56 5.72 -12.35
C GLY A 348 4.88 6.37 -12.76
N LEU A 349 5.76 5.61 -13.43
CA LEU A 349 7.09 6.04 -13.86
C LEU A 349 7.09 6.74 -15.23
N MET A 350 5.92 6.85 -15.85
CA MET A 350 5.70 7.52 -17.12
C MET A 350 4.93 8.82 -16.88
N ASP A 351 5.40 9.94 -17.41
CA ASP A 351 4.66 11.20 -17.33
C ASP A 351 3.41 11.17 -18.24
N PRO A 352 2.39 12.01 -17.96
CA PRO A 352 1.13 11.97 -18.70
C PRO A 352 1.26 12.19 -20.21
N LYS A 353 2.23 13.01 -20.65
CA LYS A 353 2.42 13.28 -22.07
C LYS A 353 2.98 12.05 -22.78
N THR A 354 4.03 11.45 -22.21
CA THR A 354 4.61 10.20 -22.71
C THR A 354 3.60 9.05 -22.71
N ALA A 355 2.74 8.99 -21.68
CA ALA A 355 1.67 7.98 -21.61
C ALA A 355 0.72 8.05 -22.81
N VAL A 356 0.23 9.24 -23.14
CA VAL A 356 -0.65 9.45 -24.30
C VAL A 356 0.05 9.12 -25.61
N GLU A 357 1.32 9.54 -25.76
CA GLU A 357 2.12 9.23 -26.97
C GLU A 357 2.30 7.72 -27.16
N LYS A 358 2.36 6.94 -26.07
CA LYS A 358 2.43 5.47 -26.08
C LYS A 358 1.07 4.76 -26.12
N GLY A 359 -0.03 5.52 -26.24
CA GLY A 359 -1.38 4.97 -26.36
C GLY A 359 -2.06 4.60 -25.04
N PHE A 360 -1.49 5.00 -23.91
CA PHE A 360 -2.13 4.85 -22.60
C PHE A 360 -3.08 6.02 -22.29
N PRO A 361 -4.08 5.83 -21.41
CA PRO A 361 -4.97 6.90 -20.99
C PRO A 361 -4.22 8.11 -20.37
N GLY A 362 -4.56 9.32 -20.81
CA GLY A 362 -3.97 10.56 -20.26
C GLY A 362 -4.78 11.20 -19.12
N GLU A 363 -6.08 10.97 -19.08
CA GLU A 363 -6.96 11.48 -18.03
C GLU A 363 -6.76 10.71 -16.72
N GLN A 364 -6.77 11.41 -15.57
CA GLN A 364 -6.49 10.77 -14.27
C GLN A 364 -7.54 9.72 -13.89
N ASP A 365 -8.81 9.95 -14.22
CA ASP A 365 -9.88 8.97 -13.97
C ASP A 365 -9.70 7.71 -14.83
N ALA A 366 -9.33 7.88 -16.09
CA ALA A 366 -9.09 6.80 -17.04
C ALA A 366 -7.81 6.03 -16.70
N GLN A 367 -6.76 6.70 -16.21
CA GLN A 367 -5.56 6.03 -15.68
C GLN A 367 -5.91 5.18 -14.46
N ALA A 368 -6.68 5.73 -13.52
CA ALA A 368 -7.11 5.02 -12.32
C ALA A 368 -8.01 3.81 -12.65
N ALA A 369 -8.90 3.97 -13.64
CA ALA A 369 -9.73 2.88 -14.17
C ALA A 369 -8.90 1.81 -14.90
N TYR A 370 -7.88 2.20 -15.67
CA TYR A 370 -6.98 1.26 -16.35
C TYR A 370 -6.26 0.37 -15.35
N VAL A 371 -5.70 0.98 -14.29
CA VAL A 371 -5.07 0.22 -13.20
C VAL A 371 -6.03 -0.79 -12.59
N LEU A 372 -7.28 -0.38 -12.32
CA LEU A 372 -8.26 -1.30 -11.73
C LEU A 372 -8.60 -2.45 -12.67
N ALA A 373 -8.83 -2.17 -13.95
CA ALA A 373 -9.12 -3.18 -14.95
C ALA A 373 -7.97 -4.20 -15.04
N THR A 374 -6.71 -3.75 -15.07
CA THR A 374 -5.55 -4.64 -15.16
C THR A 374 -5.30 -5.43 -13.88
N ILE A 375 -5.26 -4.77 -12.71
CA ILE A 375 -4.87 -5.42 -11.46
C ILE A 375 -5.97 -6.33 -10.91
N LEU A 376 -7.23 -6.05 -11.23
CA LEU A 376 -8.38 -6.87 -10.82
C LEU A 376 -8.88 -7.80 -11.94
N ASP A 377 -8.15 -7.91 -13.06
CA ASP A 377 -8.47 -8.84 -14.12
C ASP A 377 -8.44 -10.30 -13.63
N ARG A 378 -9.42 -11.09 -14.07
CA ARG A 378 -9.58 -12.49 -13.64
C ARG A 378 -8.48 -13.40 -14.17
N GLY A 379 -7.97 -13.15 -15.37
CA GLY A 379 -6.86 -13.89 -15.96
C GLY A 379 -5.53 -13.62 -15.25
N LEU A 380 -5.32 -12.38 -14.78
CA LEU A 380 -4.11 -11.97 -14.06
C LEU A 380 -4.15 -12.25 -12.55
N MET A 381 -5.35 -12.50 -12.01
CA MET A 381 -5.60 -12.70 -10.57
C MET A 381 -4.70 -13.76 -9.89
N PRO A 382 -4.33 -14.90 -10.52
CA PRO A 382 -3.41 -15.85 -9.91
C PRO A 382 -2.01 -15.26 -9.67
N ILE A 383 -1.50 -14.45 -10.61
CA ILE A 383 -0.19 -13.78 -10.51
C ILE A 383 -0.25 -12.73 -9.40
N VAL A 384 -1.28 -11.88 -9.41
CA VAL A 384 -1.53 -10.86 -8.37
C VAL A 384 -1.60 -11.50 -6.98
N SER A 385 -2.33 -12.62 -6.85
CA SER A 385 -2.49 -13.33 -5.57
C SER A 385 -1.20 -13.97 -5.08
N ARG A 386 -0.32 -14.42 -5.98
CA ARG A 386 1.01 -14.92 -5.63
C ARG A 386 1.91 -13.77 -5.16
N ALA A 387 2.00 -12.70 -5.94
CA ALA A 387 2.84 -11.54 -5.64
C ALA A 387 2.54 -10.90 -4.27
N ILE A 388 1.27 -10.83 -3.86
CA ILE A 388 0.87 -10.35 -2.53
C ILE A 388 1.31 -11.31 -1.43
N ARG A 389 1.16 -12.63 -1.62
CA ARG A 389 1.59 -13.64 -0.64
C ARG A 389 3.10 -13.66 -0.47
N ASP A 390 3.85 -13.35 -1.53
CA ASP A 390 5.32 -13.36 -1.47
C ASP A 390 5.90 -12.26 -0.58
N VAL A 391 5.15 -11.18 -0.33
CA VAL A 391 5.57 -10.03 0.48
C VAL A 391 4.80 -9.87 1.79
N THR A 392 3.87 -10.77 2.07
CA THR A 392 3.06 -10.78 3.31
C THR A 392 3.23 -12.12 4.03
N SER A 393 2.88 -12.18 5.31
CA SER A 393 2.78 -13.47 6.03
C SER A 393 1.46 -14.19 5.76
N ALA A 394 0.59 -13.65 4.89
CA ALA A 394 -0.75 -14.16 4.68
C ALA A 394 -0.73 -15.42 3.78
N ALA A 395 -1.41 -16.48 4.22
CA ALA A 395 -1.56 -17.70 3.43
C ALA A 395 -2.41 -17.49 2.15
N ARG A 396 -3.29 -16.49 2.15
CA ARG A 396 -4.20 -16.14 1.05
C ARG A 396 -4.23 -14.63 0.85
N ALA A 397 -4.21 -14.20 -0.41
CA ALA A 397 -4.45 -12.80 -0.76
C ALA A 397 -5.96 -12.51 -0.80
N MET A 398 -6.45 -11.79 0.20
CA MET A 398 -7.87 -11.44 0.31
C MET A 398 -8.29 -10.41 -0.76
N PRO A 399 -9.55 -10.41 -1.22
CA PRO A 399 -10.04 -9.41 -2.19
C PRO A 399 -9.78 -7.96 -1.76
N ALA A 400 -9.93 -7.67 -0.46
CA ALA A 400 -9.62 -6.36 0.12
C ALA A 400 -8.15 -5.95 -0.09
N THR A 401 -7.20 -6.87 0.09
CA THR A 401 -5.76 -6.62 -0.09
C THR A 401 -5.41 -6.35 -1.56
N LYS A 402 -6.08 -7.04 -2.48
CA LYS A 402 -5.92 -6.81 -3.93
C LYS A 402 -6.44 -5.44 -4.34
N ALA A 403 -7.61 -5.07 -3.82
CA ALA A 403 -8.18 -3.74 -4.01
C ALA A 403 -7.29 -2.65 -3.42
N GLU A 404 -6.60 -2.91 -2.30
CA GLU A 404 -5.63 -1.98 -1.71
C GLU A 404 -4.39 -1.78 -2.59
N ALA A 405 -3.85 -2.84 -3.18
CA ALA A 405 -2.75 -2.75 -4.14
C ALA A 405 -3.16 -1.98 -5.41
N ALA A 406 -4.34 -2.27 -5.96
CA ALA A 406 -4.88 -1.57 -7.12
C ALA A 406 -5.15 -0.09 -6.81
N ALA A 407 -5.72 0.22 -5.64
CA ALA A 407 -5.99 1.58 -5.22
C ALA A 407 -4.71 2.39 -4.99
N GLU A 408 -3.65 1.78 -4.46
CA GLU A 408 -2.35 2.47 -4.33
C GLU A 408 -1.80 2.86 -5.70
N LEU A 409 -1.80 1.94 -6.68
CA LEU A 409 -1.35 2.23 -8.05
C LEU A 409 -2.24 3.29 -8.74
N ALA A 410 -3.55 3.20 -8.56
CA ALA A 410 -4.51 4.12 -9.17
C ALA A 410 -4.42 5.55 -8.61
N LEU A 411 -4.14 5.69 -7.31
CA LEU A 411 -4.02 7.00 -6.65
C LEU A 411 -2.59 7.54 -6.62
N ARG A 412 -1.59 6.74 -6.97
CA ARG A 412 -0.17 7.11 -6.91
C ARG A 412 0.15 8.44 -7.60
N PRO A 413 -0.38 8.75 -8.81
CA PRO A 413 -0.12 10.06 -9.44
C PRO A 413 -0.59 11.23 -8.58
N ILE A 414 -1.74 11.10 -7.94
CA ILE A 414 -2.38 12.19 -7.20
C ILE A 414 -1.81 12.30 -5.79
N ARG A 415 -1.50 11.16 -5.16
CA ARG A 415 -0.72 11.16 -3.91
C ARG A 415 0.62 11.86 -4.12
N SER A 416 1.30 11.60 -5.23
CA SER A 416 2.57 12.27 -5.59
C SER A 416 2.41 13.77 -5.76
N LEU A 417 1.32 14.21 -6.40
CA LEU A 417 0.98 15.62 -6.51
C LEU A 417 0.77 16.24 -5.11
N ALA A 418 0.01 15.58 -4.23
CA ALA A 418 -0.19 16.03 -2.84
C ALA A 418 1.11 16.16 -2.05
N THR A 419 2.08 15.28 -2.25
CA THR A 419 3.41 15.36 -1.64
C THR A 419 4.20 16.57 -2.12
N SER A 420 4.00 17.03 -3.35
CA SER A 420 4.65 18.23 -3.89
C SER A 420 4.03 19.55 -3.41
N LEU A 421 2.88 19.50 -2.73
CA LEU A 421 2.13 20.69 -2.29
C LEU A 421 2.35 21.00 -0.80
N PRO A 422 2.22 22.28 -0.38
CA PRO A 422 2.27 22.66 1.02
C PRO A 422 1.19 21.96 1.86
N ALA A 423 1.47 21.77 3.15
CA ALA A 423 0.54 21.08 4.06
C ALA A 423 -0.84 21.78 4.19
N SER A 424 -0.87 23.10 4.04
CA SER A 424 -2.09 23.93 4.08
C SER A 424 -2.85 24.00 2.76
N ASP A 425 -2.37 23.35 1.70
CA ASP A 425 -3.00 23.42 0.39
C ASP A 425 -4.36 22.69 0.39
N PRO A 426 -5.45 23.32 -0.08
CA PRO A 426 -6.77 22.70 -0.11
C PRO A 426 -6.83 21.46 -1.01
N VAL A 427 -6.03 21.41 -2.08
CA VAL A 427 -5.93 20.25 -2.98
C VAL A 427 -5.29 19.08 -2.26
N ARG A 428 -4.22 19.32 -1.48
CA ARG A 428 -3.61 18.28 -0.64
C ARG A 428 -4.61 17.70 0.36
N THR A 429 -5.33 18.57 1.07
CA THR A 429 -6.38 18.18 2.02
C THR A 429 -7.47 17.33 1.36
N GLN A 430 -7.88 17.70 0.14
CA GLN A 430 -8.87 16.96 -0.64
C GLN A 430 -8.37 15.57 -1.03
N ILE A 431 -7.12 15.46 -1.47
CA ILE A 431 -6.49 14.19 -1.86
C ILE A 431 -6.36 13.26 -0.65
N ASP A 432 -5.93 13.77 0.49
CA ASP A 432 -5.80 12.97 1.72
C ASP A 432 -7.16 12.41 2.16
N ALA A 433 -8.24 13.21 2.05
CA ALA A 433 -9.60 12.77 2.35
C ALA A 433 -10.14 11.72 1.36
N MET A 434 -9.70 11.75 0.09
CA MET A 434 -10.12 10.82 -0.96
C MET A 434 -9.59 9.40 -0.71
N GLN A 435 -8.35 9.25 -0.21
CA GLN A 435 -7.63 7.97 -0.18
C GLN A 435 -8.42 6.83 0.47
N ALA A 436 -8.99 7.07 1.65
CA ALA A 436 -9.73 6.04 2.39
C ALA A 436 -11.03 5.64 1.67
N SER A 437 -11.74 6.61 1.08
CA SER A 437 -13.00 6.38 0.38
C SER A 437 -12.77 5.61 -0.92
N TYR A 438 -11.79 6.04 -1.72
CA TYR A 438 -11.44 5.39 -2.99
C TYR A 438 -10.94 3.96 -2.80
N ARG A 439 -10.08 3.70 -1.79
CA ARG A 439 -9.64 2.34 -1.45
C ARG A 439 -10.80 1.39 -1.16
N ARG A 440 -11.86 1.88 -0.50
CA ARG A 440 -13.07 1.08 -0.27
C ARG A 440 -13.90 0.92 -1.54
N SER A 441 -14.05 1.97 -2.36
CA SER A 441 -14.73 1.89 -3.65
C SER A 441 -14.14 0.83 -4.58
N CYS A 442 -12.82 0.63 -4.56
CA CYS A 442 -12.12 -0.41 -5.33
C CYS A 442 -12.54 -1.85 -4.97
N ARG A 443 -13.29 -2.05 -3.87
CA ARG A 443 -13.84 -3.34 -3.46
C ARG A 443 -15.18 -3.67 -4.15
N LEU A 444 -15.68 -2.82 -5.04
CA LEU A 444 -16.85 -3.12 -5.85
C LEU A 444 -16.64 -4.46 -6.57
N ARG A 445 -17.49 -5.45 -6.27
CA ARG A 445 -17.37 -6.82 -6.76
C ARG A 445 -17.26 -6.89 -8.29
N LEU A 446 -17.99 -6.00 -8.97
CA LEU A 446 -18.04 -5.92 -10.42
C LEU A 446 -16.66 -5.81 -11.07
N TYR A 447 -15.71 -5.10 -10.44
CA TYR A 447 -14.37 -4.93 -10.99
C TYR A 447 -13.59 -6.24 -11.10
N ALA A 448 -13.83 -7.20 -10.21
CA ALA A 448 -13.12 -8.48 -10.16
C ALA A 448 -13.93 -9.65 -10.76
N THR A 449 -15.23 -9.46 -11.01
CA THR A 449 -16.11 -10.53 -11.51
C THR A 449 -16.61 -10.33 -12.94
N THR A 450 -16.27 -9.20 -13.56
CA THR A 450 -16.63 -8.87 -14.94
C THR A 450 -15.36 -8.77 -15.78
N ASP A 451 -15.43 -9.15 -17.05
CA ASP A 451 -14.35 -8.86 -18.01
C ASP A 451 -14.62 -7.47 -18.60
N TRP A 452 -13.79 -6.50 -18.27
CA TRP A 452 -13.96 -5.10 -18.66
C TRP A 452 -12.60 -4.43 -18.84
N LYS A 453 -12.59 -3.35 -19.62
CA LYS A 453 -11.40 -2.55 -19.89
C LYS A 453 -11.79 -1.10 -20.13
N VAL A 454 -10.81 -0.21 -20.06
CA VAL A 454 -10.99 1.18 -20.51
C VAL A 454 -11.05 1.17 -22.04
N THR A 455 -12.20 1.52 -22.60
CA THR A 455 -12.48 1.45 -24.04
C THR A 455 -12.16 2.75 -24.78
N GLY A 456 -12.00 3.86 -24.05
CA GLY A 456 -11.80 5.18 -24.65
C GLY A 456 -13.08 5.80 -25.22
N ARG A 457 -14.25 5.17 -24.99
CA ARG A 457 -15.56 5.74 -25.28
C ARG A 457 -15.75 7.08 -24.57
N THR A 458 -16.48 7.98 -25.20
CA THR A 458 -16.93 9.21 -24.54
C THR A 458 -17.87 8.85 -23.38
N PRO A 459 -17.98 9.70 -22.34
CA PRO A 459 -18.90 9.43 -21.23
C PRO A 459 -20.34 9.15 -21.68
N GLN A 460 -20.80 9.81 -22.76
CA GLN A 460 -22.14 9.62 -23.31
C GLN A 460 -22.31 8.23 -23.97
N GLU A 461 -21.38 7.81 -24.82
CA GLU A 461 -21.40 6.48 -25.44
C GLU A 461 -21.31 5.37 -24.39
N LEU A 462 -20.58 5.62 -23.29
CA LEU A 462 -20.46 4.67 -22.20
C LEU A 462 -21.75 4.57 -21.38
N LEU A 463 -22.42 5.69 -21.11
CA LEU A 463 -23.73 5.72 -20.47
C LEU A 463 -24.78 4.96 -21.29
N GLU A 464 -24.83 5.20 -22.61
CA GLU A 464 -25.75 4.52 -23.52
C GLU A 464 -25.53 3.01 -23.49
N ALA A 465 -24.28 2.56 -23.56
CA ALA A 465 -23.95 1.15 -23.44
C ALA A 465 -24.34 0.56 -22.06
N ALA A 466 -24.09 1.30 -20.97
CA ALA A 466 -24.45 0.87 -19.63
C ALA A 466 -25.98 0.74 -19.43
N LEU A 467 -26.77 1.64 -20.03
CA LEU A 467 -28.24 1.56 -20.01
C LEU A 467 -28.76 0.37 -20.84
N VAL A 468 -28.10 0.07 -21.96
CA VAL A 468 -28.38 -1.14 -22.76
C VAL A 468 -28.07 -2.41 -21.94
N GLU A 469 -26.95 -2.45 -21.23
CA GLU A 469 -26.61 -3.56 -20.33
C GLU A 469 -27.66 -3.71 -19.21
N LEU A 470 -28.09 -2.61 -18.58
CA LEU A 470 -29.08 -2.62 -17.51
C LEU A 470 -30.42 -3.18 -17.97
N THR A 471 -30.91 -2.72 -19.12
CA THR A 471 -32.18 -3.19 -19.69
C THR A 471 -32.11 -4.62 -20.21
N SER A 472 -30.96 -5.06 -20.73
CA SER A 472 -30.76 -6.42 -21.24
C SER A 472 -30.54 -7.46 -20.13
N SER A 473 -30.16 -7.03 -18.93
CA SER A 473 -29.87 -7.91 -17.78
C SER A 473 -31.11 -8.52 -17.11
N THR A 474 -32.32 -8.11 -17.49
CA THR A 474 -33.59 -8.61 -16.92
C THR A 474 -34.06 -9.97 -17.46
N GLY A 475 -33.32 -10.61 -18.38
CA GLY A 475 -33.76 -11.84 -19.06
C GLY A 475 -32.82 -13.06 -19.02
N GLY A 476 -31.65 -12.96 -18.39
CA GLY A 476 -30.67 -14.06 -18.30
C GLY A 476 -30.58 -14.66 -16.89
N PRO A 477 -30.05 -15.91 -16.73
CA PRO A 477 -29.72 -16.43 -15.40
C PRO A 477 -28.80 -15.45 -14.66
N ALA A 478 -29.08 -15.23 -13.37
CA ALA A 478 -28.36 -14.31 -12.51
C ALA A 478 -26.83 -14.51 -12.66
N GLY A 479 -26.14 -13.48 -13.15
CA GLY A 479 -24.68 -13.50 -13.38
C GLY A 479 -24.20 -13.68 -14.82
N SER A 480 -25.09 -13.70 -15.83
CA SER A 480 -24.73 -13.92 -17.25
C SER A 480 -24.74 -12.66 -18.14
N GLY A 481 -25.05 -11.48 -17.61
CA GLY A 481 -25.03 -10.24 -18.38
C GLY A 481 -23.62 -9.73 -18.69
N GLU A 482 -23.45 -9.06 -19.83
CA GLU A 482 -22.32 -8.16 -20.05
C GLU A 482 -22.51 -6.96 -19.10
N HIS A 483 -21.57 -6.77 -18.16
CA HIS A 483 -21.58 -5.63 -17.22
C HIS A 483 -20.37 -4.72 -17.44
N ALA A 484 -19.75 -4.81 -18.61
CA ALA A 484 -18.46 -4.21 -18.88
C ALA A 484 -18.56 -2.68 -18.94
N ALA A 485 -19.59 -2.15 -19.59
CA ALA A 485 -19.83 -0.72 -19.66
C ALA A 485 -20.21 -0.14 -18.29
N ARG A 486 -21.03 -0.86 -17.50
CA ARG A 486 -21.34 -0.46 -16.12
C ARG A 486 -20.10 -0.43 -15.22
N ALA A 487 -19.22 -1.43 -15.34
CA ALA A 487 -17.96 -1.49 -14.60
C ALA A 487 -17.02 -0.33 -14.98
N GLU A 488 -16.83 -0.08 -16.28
CA GLU A 488 -16.00 1.02 -16.77
C GLU A 488 -16.56 2.38 -16.31
N LEU A 489 -17.89 2.59 -16.39
CA LEU A 489 -18.53 3.84 -15.97
C LEU A 489 -18.35 4.08 -14.47
N ALA A 490 -18.52 3.05 -13.63
CA ALA A 490 -18.29 3.14 -12.19
C ALA A 490 -16.82 3.43 -11.85
N ALA A 491 -15.88 2.80 -12.55
CA ALA A 491 -14.45 2.98 -12.32
C ALA A 491 -13.98 4.41 -12.62
N LEU A 492 -14.50 5.02 -13.69
CA LEU A 492 -14.24 6.42 -14.02
C LEU A 492 -14.93 7.38 -13.03
N ALA A 493 -16.19 7.14 -12.69
CA ALA A 493 -16.99 8.04 -11.86
C ALA A 493 -16.55 8.05 -10.39
N GLN A 494 -16.18 6.89 -9.81
CA GLN A 494 -15.78 6.80 -8.40
C GLN A 494 -14.59 7.71 -8.08
N PHE A 495 -13.70 7.93 -9.06
CA PHE A 495 -12.56 8.82 -8.92
C PHE A 495 -13.03 10.25 -8.58
N HIS A 496 -13.97 10.77 -9.36
CA HIS A 496 -14.49 12.13 -9.16
C HIS A 496 -15.38 12.23 -7.92
N LEU A 497 -16.23 11.22 -7.67
CA LEU A 497 -17.11 11.19 -6.49
C LEU A 497 -16.33 11.17 -5.17
N THR A 498 -15.23 10.40 -5.11
CA THR A 498 -14.39 10.35 -3.90
C THR A 498 -13.52 11.58 -3.78
N ARG A 499 -12.98 12.12 -4.89
CA ARG A 499 -12.23 13.38 -4.90
C ARG A 499 -13.07 14.56 -4.44
N SER A 500 -14.32 14.69 -4.89
CA SER A 500 -15.22 15.77 -4.45
C SER A 500 -15.71 15.59 -3.01
N GLY A 501 -15.52 14.41 -2.42
CA GLY A 501 -16.11 14.02 -1.14
C GLY A 501 -17.62 13.81 -1.21
N SER A 502 -18.18 13.63 -2.41
CA SER A 502 -19.58 13.24 -2.66
C SER A 502 -19.83 11.78 -2.31
N LEU A 503 -18.80 10.93 -2.39
CA LEU A 503 -18.80 9.56 -1.88
C LEU A 503 -17.73 9.43 -0.80
N ARG A 504 -18.14 9.21 0.45
CA ARG A 504 -17.25 9.10 1.60
C ARG A 504 -17.33 7.73 2.26
N ARG A 505 -16.26 7.38 2.97
CA ARG A 505 -16.24 6.28 3.93
C ARG A 505 -17.44 6.34 4.89
N GLU A 506 -17.92 5.18 5.31
CA GLU A 506 -18.92 5.05 6.36
C GLU A 506 -18.52 5.82 7.64
N PRO A 507 -19.47 6.47 8.35
CA PRO A 507 -19.19 7.15 9.61
C PRO A 507 -18.61 6.19 10.67
N TYR A 508 -17.56 6.60 11.39
CA TYR A 508 -16.97 5.81 12.48
C TYR A 508 -17.55 6.25 13.84
N GLY A 509 -18.32 5.37 14.50
CA GLY A 509 -18.82 5.58 15.87
C GLY A 509 -19.86 6.70 16.06
N SER A 510 -20.66 6.59 17.13
CA SER A 510 -21.72 7.51 17.61
C SER A 510 -23.01 7.67 16.77
N GLY A 511 -23.12 7.10 15.57
CA GLY A 511 -24.33 7.19 14.74
C GLY A 511 -25.54 6.34 15.19
N GLY A 512 -25.49 5.72 16.36
CA GLY A 512 -26.50 4.74 16.80
C GLY A 512 -26.58 3.51 15.89
N THR A 513 -27.59 2.67 16.11
CA THR A 513 -27.90 1.51 15.24
C THR A 513 -28.39 1.92 13.85
N ASP A 514 -28.80 3.18 13.67
CA ASP A 514 -29.55 3.66 12.51
C ASP A 514 -28.67 4.34 11.45
N ALA A 515 -27.39 4.61 11.74
CA ALA A 515 -26.47 5.15 10.75
C ALA A 515 -26.15 4.14 9.64
N ASP A 516 -26.17 4.59 8.39
CA ASP A 516 -25.75 3.79 7.23
C ASP A 516 -24.26 3.40 7.32
N LYS A 517 -24.02 2.11 7.59
CA LYS A 517 -22.68 1.51 7.71
C LYS A 517 -22.11 0.99 6.39
N ARG A 518 -22.87 1.09 5.29
CA ARG A 518 -22.42 0.61 3.97
C ARG A 518 -21.13 1.28 3.53
N GLY A 519 -20.22 0.51 2.96
CA GLY A 519 -19.01 1.05 2.36
C GLY A 519 -19.31 1.85 1.08
N PRO A 520 -18.39 2.70 0.62
CA PRO A 520 -18.46 3.34 -0.69
C PRO A 520 -18.72 2.36 -1.85
N ASN A 521 -18.21 1.13 -1.76
CA ASN A 521 -18.44 0.06 -2.73
C ASN A 521 -19.90 -0.36 -2.83
N ASP A 522 -20.64 -0.39 -1.72
CA ASP A 522 -22.04 -0.84 -1.73
C ASP A 522 -22.95 0.24 -2.31
N VAL A 523 -22.66 1.52 -2.03
CA VAL A 523 -23.36 2.66 -2.63
C VAL A 523 -23.10 2.69 -4.14
N LEU A 524 -21.86 2.50 -4.59
CA LEU A 524 -21.54 2.35 -6.02
C LEU A 524 -22.24 1.13 -6.63
N GLY A 525 -22.32 0.02 -5.89
CA GLY A 525 -23.07 -1.17 -6.27
C GLY A 525 -24.54 -0.87 -6.54
N ALA A 526 -25.20 -0.10 -5.65
CA ALA A 526 -26.57 0.34 -5.88
C ALA A 526 -26.70 1.27 -7.11
N MET A 527 -25.74 2.17 -7.31
CA MET A 527 -25.76 3.09 -8.46
C MET A 527 -25.67 2.37 -9.81
N VAL A 528 -24.91 1.27 -9.92
CA VAL A 528 -24.77 0.56 -11.21
C VAL A 528 -25.98 -0.29 -11.59
N GLU A 529 -26.89 -0.52 -10.65
CA GLU A 529 -28.11 -1.32 -10.85
C GLU A 529 -29.36 -0.47 -11.14
N GLU A 530 -29.26 0.86 -11.12
CA GLU A 530 -30.37 1.77 -11.36
C GLU A 530 -30.06 2.78 -12.48
N ALA A 531 -31.05 3.10 -13.32
CA ALA A 531 -30.89 4.05 -14.43
C ALA A 531 -30.46 5.45 -13.94
N GLN A 532 -31.07 5.93 -12.84
CA GLN A 532 -30.67 7.18 -12.20
C GLN A 532 -29.21 7.13 -11.73
N GLY A 533 -28.77 6.01 -11.18
CA GLY A 533 -27.39 5.82 -10.74
C GLY A 533 -26.40 5.89 -11.90
N LEU A 534 -26.70 5.26 -13.04
CA LEU A 534 -25.87 5.39 -14.25
C LEU A 534 -25.79 6.83 -14.76
N HIS A 535 -26.90 7.57 -14.75
CA HIS A 535 -26.91 8.99 -15.10
C HIS A 535 -26.07 9.84 -14.12
N LEU A 536 -26.10 9.56 -12.82
CA LEU A 536 -25.27 10.22 -11.82
C LEU A 536 -23.78 9.90 -12.01
N LEU A 537 -23.42 8.65 -12.32
CA LEU A 537 -22.03 8.26 -12.62
C LEU A 537 -21.51 9.01 -13.85
N TYR A 538 -22.31 9.06 -14.93
CA TYR A 538 -22.02 9.88 -16.11
C TYR A 538 -21.79 11.35 -15.75
N GLN A 539 -22.70 11.96 -14.98
CA GLN A 539 -22.62 13.36 -14.61
C GLN A 539 -21.38 13.66 -13.76
N ALA A 540 -20.99 12.73 -12.88
CA ALA A 540 -19.77 12.85 -12.07
C ALA A 540 -18.50 12.87 -12.94
N ILE A 541 -18.45 12.10 -14.03
CA ILE A 541 -17.33 12.12 -14.98
C ILE A 541 -17.28 13.46 -15.73
N VAL A 542 -18.42 13.90 -16.27
CA VAL A 542 -18.51 15.15 -17.04
C VAL A 542 -18.13 16.36 -16.18
N ASP A 543 -18.65 16.44 -14.96
CA ASP A 543 -18.33 17.55 -14.06
C ASP A 543 -16.91 17.47 -13.50
N GLY A 544 -16.46 16.28 -13.14
CA GLY A 544 -15.12 16.06 -12.62
C GLY A 544 -14.02 16.42 -13.63
N ARG A 545 -14.16 16.00 -14.90
CA ARG A 545 -13.25 16.41 -15.99
C ARG A 545 -13.30 17.90 -16.29
N ALA A 546 -14.44 18.55 -16.01
CA ALA A 546 -14.57 20.00 -16.11
C ALA A 546 -14.10 20.76 -14.84
N GLY A 547 -13.53 20.06 -13.84
CA GLY A 547 -13.07 20.67 -12.58
C GLY A 547 -14.19 21.16 -11.66
N ARG A 548 -15.42 20.67 -11.84
CA ARG A 548 -16.59 21.02 -11.03
C ARG A 548 -16.95 19.90 -10.06
N ARG A 549 -17.72 20.25 -9.01
CA ARG A 549 -18.33 19.24 -8.15
C ARG A 549 -19.44 18.52 -8.92
N PRO A 550 -19.56 17.18 -8.80
CA PRO A 550 -20.65 16.42 -9.41
C PRO A 550 -22.03 16.97 -9.04
N ARG A 551 -22.89 17.16 -10.03
CA ARG A 551 -24.27 17.65 -9.85
C ARG A 551 -25.30 16.53 -9.85
N VAL A 552 -26.43 16.77 -9.18
CA VAL A 552 -27.58 15.86 -9.09
C VAL A 552 -28.34 15.84 -10.40
N VAL A 553 -28.76 14.65 -10.82
CA VAL A 553 -29.64 14.43 -11.97
C VAL A 553 -30.85 13.57 -11.59
N ASP A 554 -31.95 13.78 -12.31
CA ASP A 554 -33.15 12.97 -12.22
C ASP A 554 -32.99 11.60 -12.93
N GLU A 555 -34.04 10.78 -12.91
CA GLU A 555 -34.07 9.46 -13.55
C GLU A 555 -33.85 9.51 -15.08
N ASN A 556 -34.04 10.66 -15.71
CA ASN A 556 -33.83 10.87 -17.15
C ASN A 556 -32.49 11.56 -17.46
N GLY A 557 -31.65 11.77 -16.45
CA GLY A 557 -30.35 12.43 -16.59
C GLY A 557 -30.42 13.96 -16.72
N ARG A 558 -31.53 14.60 -16.36
CA ARG A 558 -31.65 16.06 -16.34
C ARG A 558 -31.17 16.63 -15.01
N LEU A 559 -30.44 17.75 -15.07
CA LEU A 559 -29.95 18.44 -13.87
C LEU A 559 -31.11 18.92 -13.00
N VAL A 560 -31.05 18.56 -11.72
CA VAL A 560 -32.03 19.02 -10.72
C VAL A 560 -31.64 20.38 -10.16
N ARG A 561 -32.63 21.24 -9.97
CA ARG A 561 -32.47 22.61 -9.47
C ARG A 561 -33.23 22.82 -8.17
N GLY A 562 -32.64 23.55 -7.24
CA GLY A 562 -33.20 23.82 -5.91
C GLY A 562 -32.12 23.84 -4.82
N HIS A 563 -32.41 23.24 -3.67
CA HIS A 563 -31.47 23.16 -2.55
C HIS A 563 -31.59 21.84 -1.76
N LEU A 564 -30.60 21.56 -0.92
CA LEU A 564 -30.66 20.48 0.07
C LEU A 564 -31.08 21.06 1.42
N ASP A 565 -32.02 20.38 2.09
CA ASP A 565 -32.42 20.74 3.45
C ASP A 565 -31.39 20.28 4.52
N GLY A 566 -31.68 20.53 5.79
CA GLY A 566 -30.81 20.15 6.91
C GLY A 566 -30.60 18.63 7.09
N SER A 567 -31.37 17.80 6.38
CA SER A 567 -31.28 16.33 6.35
C SER A 567 -30.67 15.79 5.05
N ASP A 568 -30.04 16.66 4.24
CA ASP A 568 -29.61 16.37 2.86
C ASP A 568 -30.77 15.93 1.93
N GLY A 569 -32.01 16.26 2.29
CA GLY A 569 -33.21 16.02 1.48
C GLY A 569 -33.30 16.99 0.32
N LEU A 570 -33.73 16.50 -0.84
CA LEU A 570 -33.84 17.27 -2.07
C LEU A 570 -35.12 18.12 -2.08
N ILE A 571 -34.98 19.44 -2.17
CA ILE A 571 -36.11 20.36 -2.39
C ILE A 571 -35.95 20.97 -3.78
N GLU A 572 -36.82 20.55 -4.71
CA GLU A 572 -36.81 21.04 -6.09
C GLU A 572 -37.48 22.42 -6.20
N GLU A 573 -36.81 23.36 -6.87
CA GLU A 573 -37.31 24.70 -7.10
C GLU A 573 -37.13 25.11 -8.56
N THR A 574 -38.23 25.54 -9.19
CA THR A 574 -38.18 26.02 -10.57
C THR A 574 -37.45 27.36 -10.62
N GLY A 575 -36.23 27.36 -11.17
CA GLY A 575 -35.35 28.53 -11.23
C GLY A 575 -34.27 28.57 -10.14
N GLY A 576 -34.20 27.56 -9.28
CA GLY A 576 -33.12 27.40 -8.31
C GLY A 576 -31.76 27.07 -8.94
N ASP A 577 -30.74 27.06 -8.09
CA ASP A 577 -29.37 26.67 -8.46
C ASP A 577 -29.27 25.15 -8.68
N GLU A 578 -28.29 24.74 -9.47
CA GLU A 578 -28.02 23.32 -9.69
C GLU A 578 -27.40 22.69 -8.44
N ILE A 579 -27.95 21.56 -8.03
CA ILE A 579 -27.60 20.93 -6.75
C ILE A 579 -26.38 20.04 -6.92
N THR A 580 -25.41 20.13 -6.02
CA THR A 580 -24.23 19.23 -6.00
C THR A 580 -24.52 17.97 -5.20
N ILE A 581 -23.98 16.82 -5.63
CA ILE A 581 -24.09 15.55 -4.92
C ILE A 581 -23.36 15.66 -3.56
N THR A 582 -24.08 15.44 -2.47
CA THR A 582 -23.51 15.25 -1.12
C THR A 582 -23.53 13.77 -0.73
N ASN A 583 -22.64 13.38 0.19
CA ASN A 583 -22.59 12.00 0.68
C ASN A 583 -23.87 11.59 1.42
N GLY A 584 -24.49 12.52 2.16
CA GLY A 584 -25.76 12.24 2.84
C GLY A 584 -26.90 12.04 1.85
N TRP A 585 -27.04 12.93 0.86
CA TRP A 585 -28.04 12.78 -0.21
C TRP A 585 -27.89 11.45 -0.94
N LEU A 586 -26.67 11.12 -1.36
CA LEU A 586 -26.40 9.89 -2.10
C LEU A 586 -26.78 8.62 -1.30
N ARG A 587 -26.49 8.61 0.00
CA ARG A 587 -26.67 7.45 0.88
C ARG A 587 -28.08 7.29 1.44
N TYR A 588 -28.72 8.40 1.81
CA TYR A 588 -29.99 8.36 2.55
C TYR A 588 -31.21 8.63 1.66
N HIS A 589 -31.03 9.32 0.52
CA HIS A 589 -32.14 9.74 -0.34
C HIS A 589 -32.10 9.05 -1.70
N ALA A 590 -30.97 9.14 -2.42
CA ALA A 590 -30.83 8.53 -3.73
C ALA A 590 -30.77 6.99 -3.63
N PHE A 591 -29.83 6.46 -2.85
CA PHE A 591 -29.60 5.02 -2.71
C PHE A 591 -29.67 4.58 -1.24
N PRO A 592 -30.84 4.69 -0.57
CA PRO A 592 -31.02 4.31 0.83
C PRO A 592 -30.67 2.85 1.10
N ARG A 593 -30.29 2.54 2.34
CA ARG A 593 -30.07 1.15 2.78
C ARG A 593 -31.35 0.33 2.58
N PRO A 594 -31.28 -0.88 1.99
CA PRO A 594 -32.42 -1.77 1.92
C PRO A 594 -33.04 -1.99 3.31
N GLY A 595 -34.34 -1.77 3.46
CA GLY A 595 -35.07 -1.96 4.72
C GLY A 595 -35.19 -0.71 5.61
N VAL A 596 -34.57 0.42 5.26
CA VAL A 596 -34.96 1.73 5.80
C VAL A 596 -36.21 2.19 5.03
N ASP A 597 -37.26 2.56 5.75
CA ASP A 597 -38.57 2.91 5.21
C ASP A 597 -38.47 3.98 4.10
N ARG A 598 -38.45 3.56 2.84
CA ARG A 598 -39.20 4.30 1.83
C ARG A 598 -40.67 4.09 2.20
N PRO A 599 -41.51 5.14 2.26
CA PRO A 599 -42.94 4.92 2.07
C PRO A 599 -43.06 4.04 0.83
N MET A 600 -43.72 2.88 0.94
CA MET A 600 -44.04 2.11 -0.27
C MET A 600 -44.61 3.11 -1.27
N PRO A 601 -44.18 3.12 -2.55
CA PRO A 601 -44.89 3.90 -3.56
C PRO A 601 -46.36 3.56 -3.37
N THR A 602 -47.14 4.58 -3.00
CA THR A 602 -48.51 4.38 -2.56
C THR A 602 -49.19 3.64 -3.70
N PRO A 603 -49.78 2.45 -3.45
CA PRO A 603 -50.37 1.70 -4.54
C PRO A 603 -51.30 2.64 -5.30
N PRO A 604 -51.14 2.78 -6.63
CA PRO A 604 -52.03 3.64 -7.40
C PRO A 604 -53.46 3.19 -7.12
N GLU A 605 -54.40 4.14 -7.06
CA GLU A 605 -55.80 3.88 -6.65
C GLU A 605 -56.45 2.71 -7.41
N ASN A 606 -55.92 2.35 -8.59
CA ASN A 606 -56.35 1.25 -9.44
C ASN A 606 -55.27 0.15 -9.62
N GLU A 607 -54.75 -0.42 -8.53
CA GLU A 607 -53.73 -1.49 -8.60
C GLU A 607 -54.28 -2.75 -9.29
N THR A 608 -53.73 -3.10 -10.46
CA THR A 608 -54.12 -4.32 -11.19
C THR A 608 -53.52 -5.59 -10.55
N PRO A 609 -54.09 -6.78 -10.78
CA PRO A 609 -53.49 -8.04 -10.32
C PRO A 609 -52.04 -8.27 -10.76
N ALA A 610 -51.66 -7.80 -11.96
CA ALA A 610 -50.29 -7.88 -12.46
C ALA A 610 -49.34 -6.96 -11.68
N MET A 611 -49.79 -5.75 -11.33
CA MET A 611 -49.02 -4.82 -10.50
C MET A 611 -48.81 -5.37 -9.08
N ARG A 612 -49.85 -6.00 -8.49
CA ARG A 612 -49.71 -6.70 -7.19
C ARG A 612 -48.67 -7.81 -7.27
N LEU A 613 -48.68 -8.60 -8.34
CA LEU A 613 -47.72 -9.68 -8.53
C LEU A 613 -46.28 -9.15 -8.64
N ALA A 614 -46.06 -8.10 -9.45
CA ALA A 614 -44.75 -7.47 -9.59
C ALA A 614 -44.25 -6.86 -8.26
N ARG A 615 -45.13 -6.20 -7.51
CA ARG A 615 -44.82 -5.70 -6.16
C ARG A 615 -44.41 -6.82 -5.20
N HIS A 616 -45.13 -7.93 -5.19
CA HIS A 616 -44.80 -9.06 -4.30
C HIS A 616 -43.49 -9.75 -4.71
N LYS A 617 -43.17 -9.86 -6.01
CA LYS A 617 -41.87 -10.36 -6.48
C LYS A 617 -40.71 -9.52 -5.96
N THR A 618 -40.78 -8.20 -6.22
CA THR A 618 -39.81 -7.21 -5.74
C THR A 618 -39.67 -7.25 -4.21
N THR A 619 -40.79 -7.42 -3.50
CA THR A 619 -40.80 -7.55 -2.03
C THR A 619 -40.07 -8.80 -1.56
N ILE A 620 -40.26 -9.95 -2.22
CA ILE A 620 -39.59 -11.21 -1.88
C ILE A 620 -38.09 -11.10 -2.13
N GLU A 621 -37.67 -10.55 -3.27
CA GLU A 621 -36.25 -10.32 -3.61
C GLU A 621 -35.58 -9.40 -2.58
N ARG A 622 -36.24 -8.30 -2.20
CA ARG A 622 -35.75 -7.41 -1.14
C ARG A 622 -35.60 -8.12 0.20
N GLN A 623 -36.57 -8.96 0.59
CA GLN A 623 -36.50 -9.70 1.86
C GLN A 623 -35.40 -10.76 1.86
N LEU A 624 -35.10 -11.36 0.70
CA LEU A 624 -33.97 -12.27 0.55
C LEU A 624 -32.65 -11.53 0.72
N ALA A 625 -32.47 -10.38 0.08
CA ALA A 625 -31.27 -9.56 0.23
C ALA A 625 -31.05 -9.10 1.69
N ILE A 626 -32.13 -8.76 2.43
CA ILE A 626 -32.06 -8.47 3.86
C ILE A 626 -31.58 -9.71 4.64
N LEU A 627 -32.13 -10.88 4.34
CA LEU A 627 -31.74 -12.12 5.02
C LEU A 627 -30.28 -12.48 4.77
N GLU A 628 -29.79 -12.33 3.53
CA GLU A 628 -28.38 -12.56 3.16
C GLU A 628 -27.45 -11.62 3.94
N GLN A 629 -27.77 -10.32 3.98
CA GLN A 629 -27.00 -9.34 4.73
C GLN A 629 -26.95 -9.64 6.23
N GLU A 630 -28.06 -10.06 6.84
CA GLU A 630 -28.07 -10.41 8.27
C GLU A 630 -27.28 -11.68 8.57
N VAL A 631 -27.17 -12.61 7.62
CA VAL A 631 -26.28 -13.78 7.75
C VAL A 631 -24.82 -13.34 7.68
N GLU A 632 -24.45 -12.48 6.74
CA GLU A 632 -23.08 -11.92 6.67
C GLU A 632 -22.73 -11.12 7.93
N ASN A 633 -23.65 -10.27 8.41
CA ASN A 633 -23.45 -9.51 9.65
C ASN A 633 -23.20 -10.44 10.85
N LEU A 634 -23.86 -11.61 10.88
CA LEU A 634 -23.68 -12.60 11.94
C LEU A 634 -22.27 -13.21 11.92
N GLU A 635 -21.69 -13.40 10.74
CA GLU A 635 -20.30 -13.88 10.56
C GLU A 635 -19.25 -12.84 10.95
N GLU A 636 -19.58 -11.55 10.85
CA GLU A 636 -18.71 -10.44 11.26
C GLU A 636 -18.67 -10.19 12.78
N VAL A 637 -19.58 -10.79 13.54
CA VAL A 637 -19.57 -10.70 15.01
C VAL A 637 -18.44 -11.57 15.56
N ILE A 638 -17.25 -11.00 15.71
CA ILE A 638 -16.05 -11.68 16.20
C ILE A 638 -15.84 -11.53 17.71
N ASP A 639 -15.22 -12.53 18.33
CA ASP A 639 -14.72 -12.43 19.70
C ASP A 639 -13.40 -11.64 19.79
N ASN A 640 -12.88 -11.44 21.00
CA ASN A 640 -11.62 -10.73 21.23
C ASN A 640 -10.39 -11.42 20.61
N GLY A 641 -10.51 -12.68 20.19
CA GLY A 641 -9.50 -13.45 19.49
C GLY A 641 -9.65 -13.43 17.96
N GLY A 642 -10.65 -12.73 17.42
CA GLY A 642 -10.89 -12.61 15.98
C GLY A 642 -11.65 -13.78 15.36
N THR A 643 -12.26 -14.66 16.17
CA THR A 643 -13.06 -15.79 15.67
C THR A 643 -14.55 -15.40 15.65
N PRO A 644 -15.31 -15.68 14.58
CA PRO A 644 -16.75 -15.44 14.56
C PRO A 644 -17.48 -16.14 15.72
N LEU A 645 -18.27 -15.39 16.49
CA LEU A 645 -19.01 -15.88 17.67
C LEU A 645 -20.02 -16.96 17.30
N VAL A 646 -20.58 -16.92 16.10
CA VAL A 646 -21.49 -17.97 15.60
C VAL A 646 -20.79 -19.33 15.44
N GLU A 647 -19.49 -19.34 15.15
CA GLU A 647 -18.69 -20.58 15.08
C GLU A 647 -18.38 -21.14 16.48
N LEU A 648 -18.27 -20.27 17.49
CA LEU A 648 -17.99 -20.66 18.87
C LEU A 648 -19.26 -21.10 19.62
N GLN A 649 -20.37 -20.40 19.44
CA GLN A 649 -21.61 -20.60 20.19
C GLN A 649 -22.61 -21.51 19.46
N GLY A 650 -22.49 -21.60 18.13
CA GLY A 650 -23.45 -22.29 17.28
C GLY A 650 -24.82 -21.61 17.23
N TRP A 651 -25.61 -21.91 16.20
CA TRP A 651 -27.00 -21.49 16.09
C TRP A 651 -27.86 -22.64 15.58
N ALA A 652 -28.85 -23.06 16.38
CA ALA A 652 -29.74 -24.17 16.03
C ALA A 652 -30.77 -23.74 14.96
N THR A 653 -30.38 -23.77 13.69
CA THR A 653 -31.17 -23.26 12.55
C THR A 653 -32.10 -24.28 11.90
N GLY A 654 -32.25 -25.49 12.47
CA GLY A 654 -32.98 -26.60 11.83
C GLY A 654 -34.40 -26.26 11.35
N GLU A 655 -35.19 -25.55 12.16
CA GLU A 655 -36.55 -25.14 11.77
C GLU A 655 -36.56 -23.99 10.75
N LEU A 656 -35.57 -23.08 10.83
CA LEU A 656 -35.39 -22.02 9.84
C LEU A 656 -35.03 -22.61 8.47
N ILE A 657 -34.08 -23.54 8.42
CA ILE A 657 -33.68 -24.27 7.21
C ILE A 657 -34.88 -25.00 6.61
N LYS A 658 -35.71 -25.65 7.43
CA LYS A 658 -36.91 -26.33 6.97
C LYS A 658 -37.91 -25.38 6.31
N ARG A 659 -38.14 -24.20 6.90
CA ARG A 659 -39.03 -23.16 6.33
C ARG A 659 -38.46 -22.57 5.03
N LEU A 660 -37.15 -22.32 4.98
CA LEU A 660 -36.46 -21.87 3.77
C LEU A 660 -36.52 -22.93 2.66
N GLY A 661 -36.36 -24.21 3.00
CA GLY A 661 -36.54 -25.33 2.07
C GLY A 661 -37.93 -25.36 1.45
N ALA A 662 -38.98 -25.18 2.27
CA ALA A 662 -40.36 -25.12 1.77
C ALA A 662 -40.62 -23.91 0.86
N LEU A 663 -39.99 -22.76 1.15
CA LEU A 663 -40.04 -21.58 0.28
C LEU A 663 -39.31 -21.82 -1.04
N ARG A 664 -38.10 -22.39 -0.98
CA ARG A 664 -37.32 -22.79 -2.15
C ARG A 664 -38.13 -23.68 -3.06
N ASP A 665 -38.77 -24.73 -2.53
CA ASP A 665 -39.54 -25.68 -3.34
C ASP A 665 -40.72 -24.98 -4.07
N ARG A 666 -41.35 -23.99 -3.44
CA ARG A 666 -42.40 -23.16 -4.08
C ARG A 666 -41.84 -22.26 -5.19
N LEU A 667 -40.68 -21.62 -4.94
CA LEU A 667 -40.00 -20.79 -5.93
C LEU A 667 -39.55 -21.62 -7.13
N THR A 668 -38.96 -22.80 -6.90
CA THR A 668 -38.57 -23.76 -7.95
C THR A 668 -39.77 -24.21 -8.77
N PHE A 669 -40.93 -24.44 -8.15
CA PHE A 669 -42.16 -24.75 -8.88
C PHE A 669 -42.58 -23.59 -9.80
N TRP A 670 -42.52 -22.34 -9.32
CA TRP A 670 -42.85 -21.15 -10.14
C TRP A 670 -41.84 -20.91 -11.25
N ASP A 671 -40.56 -21.16 -11.02
CA ASP A 671 -39.51 -21.09 -12.03
C ASP A 671 -39.73 -22.12 -13.15
N GLY A 672 -40.04 -23.37 -12.77
CA GLY A 672 -40.43 -24.41 -13.72
C GLY A 672 -41.73 -24.11 -14.46
N LEU A 673 -42.67 -23.37 -13.85
CA LEU A 673 -43.87 -22.87 -14.52
C LEU A 673 -43.53 -21.77 -15.54
N ALA A 674 -42.70 -20.78 -15.15
CA ALA A 674 -42.25 -19.70 -16.02
C ALA A 674 -41.50 -20.23 -17.25
N SER A 675 -40.59 -21.19 -17.04
CA SER A 675 -39.87 -21.88 -18.11
C SER A 675 -40.80 -22.61 -19.10
N ARG A 676 -41.90 -23.19 -18.60
CA ARG A 676 -42.91 -23.85 -19.46
C ARG A 676 -43.77 -22.84 -20.22
N ILE A 677 -44.13 -21.71 -19.60
CA ILE A 677 -44.88 -20.62 -20.26
C ILE A 677 -44.02 -20.03 -21.40
N ALA A 678 -42.75 -19.72 -21.12
CA ALA A 678 -41.82 -19.18 -22.12
C ALA A 678 -41.61 -20.12 -23.32
N ARG A 679 -41.54 -21.44 -23.08
CA ARG A 679 -41.49 -22.45 -24.16
C ARG A 679 -42.78 -22.55 -24.97
N ARG A 680 -43.94 -22.22 -24.38
CA ARG A 680 -45.24 -22.29 -25.05
C ARG A 680 -45.52 -21.05 -25.91
N GLU A 681 -44.97 -19.90 -25.50
CA GLU A 681 -45.03 -18.63 -26.23
C GLU A 681 -44.01 -18.53 -27.37
N ARG A 682 -43.01 -19.43 -27.40
CA ARG A 682 -42.10 -19.65 -28.54
C ARG A 682 -42.20 -21.11 -29.01
N PRO A 683 -43.21 -21.50 -29.80
CA PRO A 683 -43.19 -22.82 -30.44
C PRO A 683 -41.97 -22.88 -31.36
N ASP A 684 -41.20 -23.96 -31.27
CA ASP A 684 -40.02 -24.21 -32.11
C ASP A 684 -40.33 -23.91 -33.58
N THR A 685 -39.76 -22.82 -34.11
CA THR A 685 -39.65 -22.59 -35.55
C THR A 685 -38.52 -23.49 -36.08
N THR A 686 -38.74 -24.80 -36.01
CA THR A 686 -37.92 -25.79 -36.69
C THR A 686 -38.84 -26.92 -37.15
N THR A 687 -39.54 -26.71 -38.25
CA THR A 687 -39.95 -27.73 -39.23
C THR A 687 -40.62 -27.07 -40.44
N ALA A 688 -39.81 -26.73 -41.43
CA ALA A 688 -40.03 -26.90 -42.87
C ALA A 688 -38.75 -26.48 -43.61
#